data_AF-A0A8J2WNU2-F1
#
_entry.id   AF-A0A8J2WNU2-F1
#
_cell.length_a   1.000
_cell.length_b   1.000
_cell.length_c   1.000
_cell.angle_alpha   90.00
_cell.angle_beta   90.00
_cell.angle_gamma   90.00
#
_symmetry.space_group_name_H-M   'P 1'
#
loop_
_entity.id
_entity.type
_entity.pdbx_description
1 polymer ?
#
loop_
_entity_poly.entity_id
_entity_poly.type
_entity_poly.pdbx_seq_one_letter_code
_entity_poly.pdbx_strand_id
1 'polypeptide(L)'
;MATITIKFLAIISVSAVCCKCQSINSSPGASSSWAKLKISPETFSSMEYGNFRIEIYQHVNNQKAIANQKKYFYSPLSLLDHKSAVSRYNRITKQSEMRFRVEMWNDKVQNEIVKHLNEIVGHEIKSNQVAIIPFEKVILTSNVPTEDYSISPEWTNYDKSKTIWFYLSFNDRQICDEMAAEIQSDPTQFHHLKLRYSLSSQSWQTKQTTISIDSVTSGSMVSKLLQKFENKDEIFLTANDEKKMLSETATNIRMKTFDDSEVASPDTENQIVNILKDLLVTSRTTIKEQTDKMWDSVVWNDDNYRPDKTTKNLNEIIDKLDKETQKKLADLFQKADNKPSAIKFTLDENKNENRIQHNYDANSWTQLDKISSTIAGKLANDSDSSRRVETLKENVEKLLVESKNHVQWDGEKFVPKPMQLGKINLVKFRDSQSFQDRNVGVRYTNAELSAPIKLMEHAELTVTDEWNNLKEQLKEAVMKLEKMNNELTQVKRDFTNKLEATSEVLNTTVKNLVKTNAELNNAKRDLTDKLEGTRGELEKTKTELQKTRAGLTKTVDNLSKKLNATEKELAETKIRVANVSTEFKMNIQRVSHEIKVAEGNVKKDLRETSNDLETATRNLASTMTELSSTTSAVANLTKMLNDRTSEIIDIGQMPTSCFDLQRMGHKLSGFFSVKGSKKMEMTNKNGSDTPTSNQHPSISMSSGVIYYSNSV
;
A
#
# COMPACT_ATOMS: atom_id res chain seq x y z
N MET A 1 11.91 133.80 -23.76
CA MET A 1 10.98 133.16 -24.73
C MET A 1 11.70 131.99 -25.39
N ALA A 2 11.06 131.26 -26.30
CA ALA A 2 11.56 130.03 -26.93
C ALA A 2 12.86 130.27 -27.77
N THR A 3 13.61 129.26 -28.27
CA THR A 3 13.24 127.87 -28.57
C THR A 3 14.47 126.91 -28.63
N ILE A 4 14.26 125.63 -28.32
CA ILE A 4 14.76 124.38 -28.96
C ILE A 4 15.89 124.58 -30.02
N THR A 5 17.07 123.92 -29.99
CA THR A 5 17.30 122.46 -30.09
C THR A 5 18.75 122.08 -29.72
N ILE A 6 19.02 120.85 -29.25
CA ILE A 6 20.32 120.17 -29.44
C ILE A 6 20.05 118.76 -29.99
N LYS A 7 20.72 118.40 -31.09
CA LYS A 7 20.72 117.04 -31.65
C LYS A 7 22.08 116.40 -31.38
N PHE A 8 22.08 115.24 -30.70
CA PHE A 8 23.23 114.34 -30.77
C PHE A 8 23.16 113.54 -32.07
N LEU A 9 24.30 113.42 -32.77
CA LEU A 9 24.46 112.55 -33.93
C LEU A 9 25.70 111.68 -33.70
N ALA A 10 25.53 110.36 -33.70
CA ALA A 10 26.61 109.40 -33.44
C ALA A 10 26.53 108.24 -34.44
N ILE A 11 27.43 108.26 -35.41
CA ILE A 11 27.60 107.30 -36.52
C ILE A 11 29.14 107.22 -36.71
N ILE A 12 29.84 106.11 -36.40
CA ILE A 12 30.00 104.88 -37.21
C ILE A 12 30.84 105.21 -38.48
N SER A 13 31.97 104.54 -38.82
CA SER A 13 32.70 103.40 -38.21
C SER A 13 34.02 103.13 -38.99
N VAL A 14 34.66 101.95 -38.78
CA VAL A 14 35.52 101.21 -39.75
C VAL A 14 36.96 101.75 -40.00
N SER A 15 38.04 100.93 -40.05
CA SER A 15 38.28 99.51 -39.67
C SER A 15 39.77 99.09 -39.73
N ALA A 16 40.12 97.97 -39.07
CA ALA A 16 41.28 97.07 -39.32
C ALA A 16 42.71 97.66 -39.04
N VAL A 17 43.77 96.90 -38.72
CA VAL A 17 44.22 95.56 -39.22
C VAL A 17 44.98 94.74 -38.14
N CYS A 18 44.76 93.41 -38.18
CA CYS A 18 45.56 92.25 -37.69
C CYS A 18 46.36 92.23 -36.36
N CYS A 19 45.95 91.28 -35.51
CA CYS A 19 46.75 90.18 -34.93
C CYS A 19 48.00 90.45 -34.07
N LYS A 20 47.87 90.13 -32.78
CA LYS A 20 48.68 89.04 -32.19
C LYS A 20 47.92 88.33 -31.07
N CYS A 21 47.75 87.01 -31.19
CA CYS A 21 47.16 86.18 -30.13
C CYS A 21 48.22 85.78 -29.11
N GLN A 22 47.92 85.97 -27.83
CA GLN A 22 48.51 85.20 -26.73
C GLN A 22 47.38 84.80 -25.77
N SER A 23 47.25 83.50 -25.51
CA SER A 23 46.20 82.96 -24.66
C SER A 23 46.57 83.07 -23.19
N ILE A 24 45.75 83.80 -22.42
CA ILE A 24 45.78 83.73 -20.96
C ILE A 24 44.69 82.77 -20.52
N ASN A 25 45.00 81.47 -20.55
CA ASN A 25 44.19 80.46 -19.89
C ASN A 25 44.37 80.63 -18.38
N SER A 26 43.34 81.14 -17.70
CA SER A 26 43.32 81.30 -16.23
C SER A 26 41.89 81.16 -15.72
N SER A 27 41.35 79.94 -15.82
CA SER A 27 40.03 79.62 -15.25
C SER A 27 40.08 79.67 -13.71
N PRO A 28 39.11 80.28 -13.00
CA PRO A 28 39.25 80.51 -11.57
C PRO A 28 39.08 79.25 -10.71
N GLY A 29 40.02 79.03 -9.79
CA GLY A 29 39.72 78.48 -8.47
C GLY A 29 39.38 76.99 -8.34
N ALA A 30 39.53 76.17 -9.39
CA ALA A 30 39.37 74.72 -9.29
C ALA A 30 40.55 74.09 -8.50
N SER A 31 40.48 74.12 -7.17
CA SER A 31 41.40 73.37 -6.29
C SER A 31 41.27 71.88 -6.60
N SER A 32 42.30 71.28 -7.20
CA SER A 32 42.33 69.84 -7.48
C SER A 32 42.13 69.05 -6.17
N SER A 33 41.40 67.93 -6.23
CA SER A 33 41.17 67.13 -5.02
C SER A 33 42.46 66.55 -4.44
N TRP A 34 43.48 66.32 -5.27
CA TRP A 34 44.86 66.07 -4.86
C TRP A 34 45.42 67.10 -3.86
N ALA A 35 45.14 68.40 -4.07
CA ALA A 35 45.58 69.46 -3.17
C ALA A 35 44.91 69.39 -1.78
N LYS A 36 43.66 68.91 -1.71
CA LYS A 36 42.97 68.62 -0.43
C LYS A 36 43.68 67.49 0.34
N LEU A 37 44.09 66.43 -0.38
CA LEU A 37 44.77 65.26 0.20
C LEU A 37 46.23 65.51 0.60
N LYS A 38 46.85 66.62 0.16
CA LYS A 38 48.27 66.94 0.38
C LYS A 38 49.22 65.89 -0.23
N ILE A 39 48.82 65.29 -1.35
CA ILE A 39 49.64 64.35 -2.12
C ILE A 39 50.14 65.05 -3.39
N SER A 40 51.38 64.78 -3.77
CA SER A 40 51.95 65.22 -5.05
C SER A 40 51.12 64.67 -6.21
N PRO A 41 50.63 65.51 -7.15
CA PRO A 41 49.98 65.02 -8.37
C PRO A 41 50.97 64.39 -9.34
N GLU A 42 52.27 64.69 -9.20
CA GLU A 42 53.35 64.04 -9.92
C GLU A 42 53.77 62.75 -9.20
N THR A 43 53.81 61.65 -9.95
CA THR A 43 54.29 60.33 -9.52
C THR A 43 55.79 60.42 -9.16
N PHE A 44 56.12 60.06 -7.92
CA PHE A 44 57.48 60.12 -7.36
C PHE A 44 58.35 58.94 -7.83
N SER A 45 57.76 57.76 -7.96
CA SER A 45 58.40 56.56 -8.51
C SER A 45 57.35 55.56 -8.98
N SER A 46 57.74 54.56 -9.75
CA SER A 46 56.91 53.41 -10.09
C SER A 46 57.70 52.12 -9.93
N MET A 47 57.08 51.08 -9.39
CA MET A 47 57.63 49.72 -9.36
C MET A 47 56.78 48.78 -10.21
N GLU A 48 57.38 47.68 -10.66
CA GLU A 48 56.67 46.58 -11.33
C GLU A 48 56.21 45.55 -10.30
N TYR A 49 55.05 44.94 -10.55
CA TYR A 49 54.42 43.96 -9.69
C TYR A 49 53.57 43.01 -10.54
N GLY A 50 54.09 41.82 -10.82
CA GLY A 50 53.53 40.95 -11.86
C GLY A 50 53.54 41.65 -13.22
N ASN A 51 52.46 41.47 -13.99
CA ASN A 51 52.26 42.06 -15.31
C ASN A 51 51.86 43.56 -15.30
N PHE A 52 51.90 44.26 -14.15
CA PHE A 52 51.52 45.68 -14.07
C PHE A 52 52.47 46.55 -13.24
N ARG A 53 52.34 47.87 -13.39
CA ARG A 53 53.04 48.86 -12.55
C ARG A 53 52.16 49.40 -11.42
N ILE A 54 52.82 49.75 -10.32
CA ILE A 54 52.27 50.45 -9.16
C ILE A 54 52.94 51.82 -9.11
N GLU A 55 52.13 52.87 -9.18
CA GLU A 55 52.58 54.25 -9.03
C GLU A 55 52.67 54.64 -7.54
N ILE A 56 53.75 55.32 -7.19
CA ILE A 56 54.09 55.77 -5.84
C ILE A 56 54.25 57.30 -5.86
N TYR A 57 53.61 57.97 -4.90
CA TYR A 57 53.50 59.42 -4.78
C TYR A 57 54.06 59.87 -3.42
N GLN A 58 54.57 61.09 -3.35
CA GLN A 58 55.03 61.70 -2.10
C GLN A 58 53.98 62.63 -1.49
N HIS A 59 53.89 62.71 -0.16
CA HIS A 59 53.17 63.79 0.52
C HIS A 59 53.87 65.13 0.26
N VAL A 60 53.13 66.20 -0.05
CA VAL A 60 53.70 67.48 -0.54
C VAL A 60 54.68 68.14 0.42
N ASN A 61 54.58 67.86 1.73
CA ASN A 61 55.51 68.39 2.73
C ASN A 61 56.77 67.52 2.94
N ASN A 62 56.98 66.41 2.20
CA ASN A 62 58.13 65.53 2.40
C ASN A 62 59.48 66.24 2.27
N GLN A 63 59.57 67.26 1.41
CA GLN A 63 60.77 68.10 1.27
C GLN A 63 61.13 68.89 2.54
N LYS A 64 60.15 69.11 3.43
CA LYS A 64 60.27 69.89 4.68
C LYS A 64 60.14 69.02 5.94
N ALA A 65 59.95 67.71 5.78
CA ALA A 65 59.74 66.77 6.89
C ALA A 65 61.04 66.02 7.22
N ILE A 66 61.30 65.83 8.52
CA ILE A 66 62.34 64.91 8.99
C ILE A 66 62.03 63.47 8.58
N ALA A 67 63.04 62.61 8.47
CA ALA A 67 62.93 61.25 7.92
C ALA A 67 61.70 60.47 8.43
N ASN A 68 61.54 60.36 9.76
CA ASN A 68 60.46 59.61 10.42
C ASN A 68 59.06 60.24 10.27
N GLN A 69 58.94 61.42 9.66
CA GLN A 69 57.68 62.13 9.40
C GLN A 69 57.29 62.18 7.91
N LYS A 70 58.18 61.77 7.01
CA LYS A 70 57.87 61.66 5.57
C LYS A 70 56.83 60.55 5.35
N LYS A 71 55.95 60.76 4.37
CA LYS A 71 54.87 59.83 4.01
C LYS A 71 54.81 59.62 2.51
N TYR A 72 54.57 58.39 2.09
CA TYR A 72 54.45 57.99 0.69
C TYR A 72 53.11 57.29 0.50
N PHE A 73 52.50 57.50 -0.66
CA PHE A 73 51.21 56.94 -1.03
C PHE A 73 51.36 56.10 -2.29
N TYR A 74 50.52 55.09 -2.49
CA TYR A 74 50.51 54.32 -3.73
C TYR A 74 49.12 54.13 -4.32
N SER A 75 49.09 54.00 -5.65
CA SER A 75 47.90 53.69 -6.44
C SER A 75 47.21 52.40 -5.97
N PRO A 76 45.86 52.35 -5.94
CA PRO A 76 45.13 51.13 -5.58
C PRO A 76 45.48 49.95 -6.50
N LEU A 77 45.64 48.75 -5.94
CA LEU A 77 45.94 47.55 -6.72
C LEU A 77 44.86 47.27 -7.77
N SER A 78 43.60 47.36 -7.37
CA SER A 78 42.43 47.08 -8.23
C SER A 78 42.46 45.65 -8.79
N LEU A 79 43.05 44.71 -8.05
CA LEU A 79 43.33 43.34 -8.49
C LEU A 79 42.10 42.44 -8.32
N LEU A 80 41.63 41.80 -9.39
CA LEU A 80 40.49 40.90 -9.33
C LEU A 80 40.83 39.58 -8.60
N ASP A 81 40.13 39.30 -7.50
CA ASP A 81 40.11 37.96 -6.91
C ASP A 81 39.08 37.13 -7.68
N HIS A 82 39.47 36.68 -8.88
CA HIS A 82 38.58 36.04 -9.84
C HIS A 82 37.91 34.76 -9.28
N LYS A 83 38.58 34.06 -8.37
CA LYS A 83 38.08 32.85 -7.68
C LYS A 83 37.04 33.13 -6.60
N SER A 84 36.84 34.41 -6.22
CA SER A 84 35.79 34.80 -5.27
C SER A 84 34.40 34.94 -5.91
N ALA A 85 34.31 34.87 -7.24
CA ALA A 85 33.08 35.12 -7.97
C ALA A 85 32.03 34.05 -7.70
N VAL A 86 30.86 34.46 -7.20
CA VAL A 86 29.74 33.57 -6.89
C VAL A 86 28.42 34.19 -7.33
N SER A 87 27.56 33.37 -7.94
CA SER A 87 26.18 33.74 -8.24
C SER A 87 25.28 33.58 -7.02
N ARG A 88 24.26 34.42 -6.91
CA ARG A 88 23.28 34.41 -5.81
C ARG A 88 21.96 35.04 -6.23
N TYR A 89 20.85 34.36 -5.97
CA TYR A 89 19.53 35.01 -6.08
C TYR A 89 19.25 35.89 -4.85
N ASN A 90 19.11 37.21 -5.05
CA ASN A 90 18.74 38.14 -3.99
C ASN A 90 17.21 38.24 -3.88
N ARG A 91 16.67 37.75 -2.76
CA ARG A 91 15.22 37.71 -2.48
C ARG A 91 14.59 39.09 -2.23
N ILE A 92 15.39 40.13 -1.96
CA ILE A 92 14.91 41.49 -1.70
C ILE A 92 14.68 42.22 -3.03
N THR A 93 15.70 42.28 -3.89
CA THR A 93 15.63 42.87 -5.24
C THR A 93 14.89 41.98 -6.25
N LYS A 94 14.72 40.69 -5.92
CA LYS A 94 14.16 39.62 -6.77
C LYS A 94 14.97 39.37 -8.05
N GLN A 95 16.27 39.66 -8.02
CA GLN A 95 17.19 39.52 -9.16
C GLN A 95 18.32 38.53 -8.85
N SER A 96 18.95 38.01 -9.89
CA SER A 96 20.18 37.22 -9.78
C SER A 96 21.38 38.18 -9.71
N GLU A 97 22.34 37.90 -8.83
CA GLU A 97 23.53 38.72 -8.63
C GLU A 97 24.79 37.85 -8.73
N MET A 98 25.74 38.23 -9.59
CA MET A 98 27.11 37.74 -9.48
C MET A 98 27.87 38.68 -8.54
N ARG A 99 28.58 38.13 -7.56
CA ARG A 99 29.35 38.89 -6.56
C ARG A 99 30.80 38.47 -6.61
N PHE A 100 31.73 39.42 -6.66
CA PHE A 100 33.17 39.18 -6.67
C PHE A 100 33.92 40.20 -5.81
N ARG A 101 35.14 39.85 -5.39
CA ARG A 101 36.06 40.72 -4.66
C ARG A 101 37.08 41.37 -5.59
N VAL A 102 37.42 42.60 -5.29
CA VAL A 102 38.64 43.26 -5.79
C VAL A 102 39.53 43.57 -4.60
N GLU A 103 40.81 43.25 -4.71
CA GLU A 103 41.85 43.62 -3.74
C GLU A 103 42.37 45.03 -4.03
N MET A 104 42.31 45.87 -3.00
CA MET A 104 42.68 47.28 -3.04
C MET A 104 44.13 47.47 -2.59
N TRP A 105 44.56 46.70 -1.58
CA TRP A 105 45.94 46.63 -1.09
C TRP A 105 46.19 45.33 -0.32
N ASN A 106 47.44 44.88 -0.27
CA ASN A 106 47.89 43.75 0.55
C ASN A 106 49.28 44.01 1.16
N ASP A 107 49.67 43.20 2.15
CA ASP A 107 50.91 43.40 2.90
C ASP A 107 52.18 43.08 2.07
N LYS A 108 52.11 42.12 1.12
CA LYS A 108 53.24 41.77 0.24
C LYS A 108 53.63 42.96 -0.62
N VAL A 109 52.64 43.61 -1.23
CA VAL A 109 52.79 44.86 -2.00
C VAL A 109 53.33 45.98 -1.13
N GLN A 110 52.75 46.22 0.05
CA GLN A 110 53.20 47.30 0.92
C GLN A 110 54.66 47.09 1.37
N ASN A 111 55.09 45.86 1.61
CA ASN A 111 56.47 45.53 1.97
C ASN A 111 57.45 45.69 0.79
N GLU A 112 57.09 45.26 -0.42
CA GLU A 112 57.94 45.51 -1.61
C GLU A 112 58.02 47.00 -1.96
N ILE A 113 56.94 47.78 -1.79
CA ILE A 113 56.98 49.25 -1.91
C ILE A 113 57.93 49.86 -0.86
N VAL A 114 57.88 49.39 0.39
CA VAL A 114 58.82 49.83 1.44
C VAL A 114 60.26 49.52 1.06
N LYS A 115 60.54 48.33 0.53
CA LYS A 115 61.88 47.92 0.07
C LYS A 115 62.37 48.78 -1.11
N HIS A 116 61.57 48.89 -2.18
CA HIS A 116 61.85 49.77 -3.34
C HIS A 116 62.08 51.23 -2.91
N LEU A 117 61.29 51.75 -1.96
CA LEU A 117 61.52 53.07 -1.38
C LEU A 117 62.86 53.16 -0.64
N ASN A 118 63.22 52.20 0.21
CA ASN A 118 64.52 52.17 0.92
C ASN A 118 65.72 52.10 -0.04
N GLU A 119 65.56 51.55 -1.24
CA GLU A 119 66.61 51.51 -2.27
C GLU A 119 66.78 52.87 -2.99
N ILE A 120 65.69 53.62 -3.22
CA ILE A 120 65.74 54.91 -3.95
C ILE A 120 65.80 56.16 -3.06
N VAL A 121 65.41 56.07 -1.77
CA VAL A 121 65.60 57.16 -0.80
C VAL A 121 66.58 56.75 0.30
N GLY A 122 67.67 57.52 0.44
CA GLY A 122 68.75 57.26 1.40
C GLY A 122 68.41 57.54 2.87
N HIS A 123 67.29 57.01 3.37
CA HIS A 123 66.87 56.99 4.77
C HIS A 123 65.85 55.87 4.99
N GLU A 124 65.89 55.24 6.18
CA GLU A 124 64.98 54.13 6.51
C GLU A 124 63.51 54.55 6.39
N ILE A 125 62.76 53.87 5.51
CA ILE A 125 61.31 53.95 5.39
C ILE A 125 60.67 52.77 6.11
N LYS A 126 59.73 53.05 7.00
CA LYS A 126 58.99 52.04 7.77
C LYS A 126 57.58 51.86 7.21
N SER A 127 57.00 50.68 7.38
CA SER A 127 55.71 50.31 6.76
C SER A 127 54.55 51.25 7.13
N ASN A 128 54.58 51.87 8.32
CA ASN A 128 53.59 52.87 8.75
C ASN A 128 53.75 54.27 8.09
N GLN A 129 54.78 54.48 7.27
CA GLN A 129 54.99 55.68 6.45
C GLN A 129 54.48 55.52 5.01
N VAL A 130 54.04 54.31 4.64
CA VAL A 130 53.54 53.94 3.31
C VAL A 130 52.06 53.57 3.44
N ALA A 131 51.21 54.07 2.54
CA ALA A 131 49.77 53.76 2.55
C ALA A 131 49.17 53.81 1.13
N ILE A 132 48.04 53.13 0.92
CA ILE A 132 47.18 53.39 -0.25
C ILE A 132 46.72 54.86 -0.26
N ILE A 133 46.52 55.45 -1.45
CA ILE A 133 45.87 56.77 -1.57
C ILE A 133 44.54 56.76 -0.79
N PRO A 134 44.24 57.77 0.05
CA PRO A 134 42.98 57.84 0.77
C PRO A 134 41.83 58.33 -0.13
N PHE A 135 40.93 57.43 -0.48
CA PHE A 135 39.63 57.71 -1.09
C PHE A 135 38.50 57.38 -0.09
N GLU A 136 37.40 58.13 -0.16
CA GLU A 136 36.21 57.95 0.70
C GLU A 136 35.22 56.94 0.12
N LYS A 137 35.15 56.87 -1.22
CA LYS A 137 34.23 55.99 -1.94
C LYS A 137 34.84 55.41 -3.22
N VAL A 138 34.29 54.29 -3.66
CA VAL A 138 34.62 53.63 -4.93
C VAL A 138 33.35 53.11 -5.60
N ILE A 139 33.33 53.11 -6.93
CA ILE A 139 32.25 52.56 -7.75
C ILE A 139 32.84 51.72 -8.90
N LEU A 140 32.13 50.66 -9.26
CA LEU A 140 32.42 49.85 -10.45
C LEU A 140 31.76 50.50 -11.68
N THR A 141 32.47 50.56 -12.80
CA THR A 141 31.94 51.09 -14.07
C THR A 141 32.35 50.19 -15.23
N SER A 142 31.56 50.21 -16.31
CA SER A 142 31.91 49.61 -17.61
C SER A 142 32.04 50.70 -18.66
N ASN A 143 33.00 50.52 -19.56
CA ASN A 143 33.22 51.31 -20.76
C ASN A 143 32.58 50.71 -22.03
N VAL A 144 31.94 49.54 -21.93
CA VAL A 144 31.34 48.79 -23.04
C VAL A 144 29.87 48.51 -22.70
N PRO A 145 28.91 48.62 -23.65
CA PRO A 145 27.51 48.29 -23.40
C PRO A 145 27.34 46.87 -22.83
N THR A 146 26.50 46.74 -21.80
CA THR A 146 26.27 45.47 -21.10
C THR A 146 24.84 44.99 -21.34
N GLU A 147 24.68 44.05 -22.27
CA GLU A 147 23.37 43.52 -22.67
C GLU A 147 22.70 42.66 -21.58
N ASP A 148 23.48 41.84 -20.86
CA ASP A 148 22.94 40.75 -20.03
C ASP A 148 22.98 41.02 -18.52
N TYR A 149 23.77 42.01 -18.11
CA TYR A 149 23.87 42.47 -16.73
C TYR A 149 23.86 43.99 -16.60
N SER A 150 23.52 44.43 -15.40
CA SER A 150 23.59 45.82 -14.96
C SER A 150 24.62 45.95 -13.83
N ILE A 151 25.37 47.07 -13.84
CA ILE A 151 26.30 47.43 -12.77
C ILE A 151 25.58 48.38 -11.82
N SER A 152 25.77 48.23 -10.51
CA SER A 152 25.16 49.15 -9.55
C SER A 152 25.69 50.59 -9.74
N PRO A 153 24.80 51.58 -9.92
CA PRO A 153 25.19 52.99 -10.04
C PRO A 153 25.48 53.65 -8.67
N GLU A 154 25.47 52.88 -7.59
CA GLU A 154 25.72 53.38 -6.23
C GLU A 154 27.22 53.40 -5.88
N TRP A 155 27.65 54.50 -5.25
CA TRP A 155 29.01 54.64 -4.75
C TRP A 155 29.17 53.98 -3.37
N THR A 156 29.93 52.89 -3.33
CA THR A 156 30.26 52.18 -2.09
C THR A 156 31.24 52.99 -1.24
N ASN A 157 30.93 53.22 0.03
CA ASN A 157 31.87 53.82 1.00
C ASN A 157 33.06 52.88 1.23
N TYR A 158 34.27 53.41 1.23
CA TYR A 158 35.50 52.64 1.45
C TYR A 158 36.05 52.87 2.87
N ASP A 159 36.11 51.80 3.65
CA ASP A 159 36.55 51.77 5.05
C ASP A 159 38.06 51.49 5.22
N LYS A 160 38.80 51.41 4.10
CA LYS A 160 40.21 51.00 4.00
C LYS A 160 40.46 49.49 4.12
N SER A 161 39.42 48.66 4.00
CA SER A 161 39.56 47.20 3.88
C SER A 161 40.50 46.79 2.73
N LYS A 162 41.23 45.67 2.94
CA LYS A 162 42.14 45.08 1.93
C LYS A 162 41.42 44.67 0.66
N THR A 163 40.21 44.12 0.80
CA THR A 163 39.33 43.77 -0.32
C THR A 163 37.99 44.50 -0.20
N ILE A 164 37.29 44.65 -1.32
CA ILE A 164 35.92 45.15 -1.39
C ILE A 164 35.09 44.23 -2.30
N TRP A 165 33.80 44.06 -1.99
CA TRP A 165 32.86 43.31 -2.81
C TRP A 165 32.14 44.22 -3.80
N PHE A 166 32.09 43.81 -5.06
CA PHE A 166 31.18 44.36 -6.07
C PHE A 166 30.16 43.31 -6.51
N TYR A 167 29.11 43.77 -7.19
CA TYR A 167 28.06 42.89 -7.73
C TYR A 167 27.54 43.39 -9.08
N LEU A 168 27.23 42.43 -9.96
CA LEU A 168 26.53 42.62 -11.22
C LEU A 168 25.13 42.01 -11.08
N SER A 169 24.08 42.70 -11.55
CA SER A 169 22.69 42.24 -11.41
C SER A 169 22.12 41.83 -12.78
N PHE A 170 21.62 40.60 -12.85
CA PHE A 170 21.17 39.92 -14.07
C PHE A 170 19.65 39.73 -14.05
N ASN A 171 19.06 39.73 -15.25
CA ASN A 171 17.63 39.41 -15.43
C ASN A 171 17.40 37.89 -15.48
N ASP A 172 18.33 37.15 -16.08
CA ASP A 172 18.32 35.69 -16.06
C ASP A 172 19.17 35.16 -14.89
N ARG A 173 18.90 33.91 -14.48
CA ARG A 173 19.74 33.20 -13.52
C ARG A 173 20.77 32.30 -14.19
N GLN A 174 20.44 31.66 -15.31
CA GLN A 174 21.38 30.80 -16.01
C GLN A 174 22.61 31.60 -16.45
N ILE A 175 22.41 32.73 -17.13
CA ILE A 175 23.49 33.66 -17.52
C ILE A 175 24.27 34.17 -16.29
N CYS A 176 23.61 34.36 -15.14
CA CYS A 176 24.28 34.75 -13.90
C CYS A 176 25.13 33.63 -13.28
N ASP A 177 24.68 32.37 -13.40
CA ASP A 177 25.39 31.18 -12.91
C ASP A 177 26.54 30.82 -13.87
N GLU A 178 26.38 31.05 -15.18
CA GLU A 178 27.39 30.89 -16.25
C GLU A 178 28.48 31.96 -16.16
N MET A 179 28.11 33.26 -16.15
CA MET A 179 29.10 34.35 -16.10
C MET A 179 29.90 34.35 -14.78
N ALA A 180 29.35 33.79 -13.71
CA ALA A 180 30.06 33.53 -12.45
C ALA A 180 31.07 32.36 -12.53
N ALA A 181 30.91 31.44 -13.48
CA ALA A 181 31.91 30.43 -13.81
C ALA A 181 32.95 30.99 -14.80
N GLU A 182 32.52 31.72 -15.82
CA GLU A 182 33.41 32.33 -16.83
C GLU A 182 34.45 33.24 -16.18
N ILE A 183 34.07 34.14 -15.28
CA ILE A 183 35.03 35.00 -14.56
C ILE A 183 36.04 34.20 -13.72
N GLN A 184 35.72 32.96 -13.29
CA GLN A 184 36.69 32.09 -12.61
C GLN A 184 37.68 31.45 -13.60
N SER A 185 37.23 31.05 -14.79
CA SER A 185 38.04 30.34 -15.80
C SER A 185 38.79 31.25 -16.77
N ASP A 186 38.14 32.30 -17.26
CA ASP A 186 38.70 33.36 -18.09
C ASP A 186 38.25 34.75 -17.56
N PRO A 187 38.98 35.31 -16.58
CA PRO A 187 38.74 36.67 -16.13
C PRO A 187 39.09 37.75 -17.16
N THR A 188 39.78 37.44 -18.28
CA THR A 188 40.28 38.46 -19.22
C THR A 188 39.17 39.17 -19.97
N GLN A 189 38.02 38.50 -20.19
CA GLN A 189 36.83 39.12 -20.78
C GLN A 189 36.19 40.23 -19.92
N PHE A 190 36.69 40.47 -18.70
CA PHE A 190 36.22 41.53 -17.80
C PHE A 190 37.14 42.77 -17.74
N HIS A 191 38.18 42.85 -18.58
CA HIS A 191 39.12 43.99 -18.64
C HIS A 191 38.47 45.36 -18.94
N HIS A 192 37.26 45.40 -19.49
CA HIS A 192 36.50 46.64 -19.73
C HIS A 192 35.89 47.25 -18.46
N LEU A 193 35.97 46.54 -17.31
CA LEU A 193 35.55 47.04 -16.01
C LEU A 193 36.63 47.94 -15.39
N LYS A 194 36.21 49.14 -14.96
CA LYS A 194 37.06 50.14 -14.28
C LYS A 194 36.50 50.46 -12.89
N LEU A 195 37.39 50.57 -11.91
CA LEU A 195 37.08 51.19 -10.62
C LEU A 195 37.31 52.69 -10.69
N ARG A 196 36.32 53.46 -10.25
CA ARG A 196 36.37 54.91 -10.13
C ARG A 196 36.29 55.33 -8.67
N TYR A 197 37.05 56.34 -8.29
CA TYR A 197 37.27 56.72 -6.89
C TYR A 197 36.84 58.16 -6.60
N SER A 198 36.32 58.37 -5.39
CA SER A 198 35.99 59.69 -4.86
C SER A 198 36.92 60.04 -3.69
N LEU A 199 37.63 61.15 -3.82
CA LEU A 199 38.61 61.66 -2.84
C LEU A 199 37.99 62.66 -1.86
N SER A 200 36.75 63.10 -2.10
CA SER A 200 35.97 63.92 -1.18
C SER A 200 34.46 63.79 -1.45
N SER A 201 33.65 64.41 -0.60
CA SER A 201 32.18 64.39 -0.72
C SER A 201 31.68 64.91 -2.08
N GLN A 202 30.87 64.10 -2.74
CA GLN A 202 30.49 64.26 -4.15
C GLN A 202 29.59 65.48 -4.41
N SER A 203 30.03 66.36 -5.30
CA SER A 203 29.24 67.48 -5.82
C SER A 203 28.49 67.08 -7.08
N TRP A 204 27.18 66.82 -6.95
CA TRP A 204 26.34 66.48 -8.10
C TRP A 204 26.14 67.67 -9.05
N GLN A 205 26.55 67.48 -10.30
CA GLN A 205 26.30 68.39 -11.43
C GLN A 205 25.12 67.87 -12.27
N THR A 206 24.66 68.65 -13.25
CA THR A 206 23.58 68.26 -14.18
C THR A 206 23.99 68.59 -15.61
N LYS A 207 23.91 67.61 -16.51
CA LYS A 207 24.12 67.70 -17.96
C LYS A 207 22.76 67.55 -18.65
N GLN A 208 22.56 68.14 -19.81
CA GLN A 208 21.38 67.83 -20.64
C GLN A 208 21.76 66.76 -21.67
N THR A 209 20.91 65.76 -21.86
CA THR A 209 21.05 64.78 -22.94
C THR A 209 19.74 64.60 -23.70
N THR A 210 19.84 64.11 -24.93
CA THR A 210 18.70 63.97 -25.86
C THR A 210 18.50 62.50 -26.18
N ILE A 211 17.35 61.97 -25.76
CA ILE A 211 16.86 60.67 -26.21
C ILE A 211 16.34 60.87 -27.63
N SER A 212 17.17 60.53 -28.61
CA SER A 212 16.89 60.63 -30.04
C SER A 212 16.70 59.26 -30.68
N ILE A 213 16.04 59.21 -31.84
CA ILE A 213 15.79 57.95 -32.58
C ILE A 213 17.09 57.14 -32.81
N ASP A 214 18.16 57.79 -33.25
CA ASP A 214 19.48 57.18 -33.46
C ASP A 214 20.02 56.48 -32.22
N SER A 215 19.73 57.03 -31.03
CA SER A 215 20.20 56.51 -29.75
C SER A 215 19.38 55.31 -29.26
N VAL A 216 18.25 55.02 -29.92
CA VAL A 216 17.42 53.83 -29.73
C VAL A 216 17.72 52.77 -30.79
N THR A 217 17.80 53.16 -32.06
CA THR A 217 18.09 52.24 -33.18
C THR A 217 19.52 51.73 -33.19
N SER A 218 20.48 52.47 -32.62
CA SER A 218 21.84 51.96 -32.36
C SER A 218 21.90 50.80 -31.37
N GLY A 219 20.78 50.49 -30.69
CA GLY A 219 20.68 49.30 -29.85
C GLY A 219 20.72 48.01 -30.68
N SER A 220 21.57 47.08 -30.26
CA SER A 220 21.71 45.74 -30.80
C SER A 220 20.36 45.00 -30.77
N MET A 221 19.61 45.08 -29.67
CA MET A 221 18.28 44.47 -29.59
C MET A 221 17.28 45.12 -30.55
N VAL A 222 17.23 46.45 -30.65
CA VAL A 222 16.32 47.16 -31.56
C VAL A 222 16.66 46.85 -33.03
N SER A 223 17.94 46.83 -33.38
CA SER A 223 18.43 46.43 -34.71
C SER A 223 18.03 44.99 -35.06
N LYS A 224 18.26 44.02 -34.16
CA LYS A 224 17.84 42.61 -34.32
C LYS A 224 16.31 42.51 -34.54
N LEU A 225 15.51 43.28 -33.81
CA LEU A 225 14.05 43.30 -33.95
C LEU A 225 13.58 43.87 -35.29
N LEU A 226 14.18 44.97 -35.74
CA LEU A 226 13.84 45.58 -37.03
C LEU A 226 14.16 44.67 -38.21
N GLN A 227 15.29 43.96 -38.14
CA GLN A 227 15.70 42.97 -39.14
C GLN A 227 14.80 41.72 -39.11
N LYS A 228 14.50 41.16 -37.93
CA LYS A 228 13.71 39.92 -37.78
C LYS A 228 12.22 40.11 -38.11
N PHE A 229 11.70 41.35 -38.06
CA PHE A 229 10.29 41.67 -38.24
C PHE A 229 10.03 42.80 -39.25
N GLU A 230 10.82 42.86 -40.32
CA GLU A 230 10.76 43.86 -41.40
C GLU A 230 9.31 44.17 -41.86
N ASN A 231 8.49 43.13 -42.08
CA ASN A 231 7.11 43.24 -42.57
C ASN A 231 6.03 43.25 -41.45
N LYS A 232 6.38 43.66 -40.22
CA LYS A 232 5.41 43.88 -39.13
C LYS A 232 5.49 45.30 -38.57
N ASP A 233 4.34 45.92 -38.36
CA ASP A 233 4.20 47.24 -37.75
C ASP A 233 4.26 47.19 -36.21
N GLU A 234 3.87 46.06 -35.63
CA GLU A 234 3.76 45.86 -34.18
C GLU A 234 4.25 44.46 -33.79
N ILE A 235 4.96 44.39 -32.66
CA ILE A 235 5.45 43.16 -32.04
C ILE A 235 5.23 43.21 -30.53
N PHE A 236 5.42 42.08 -29.86
CA PHE A 236 5.34 41.97 -28.41
C PHE A 236 6.63 41.40 -27.81
N LEU A 237 7.14 42.05 -26.77
CA LEU A 237 8.28 41.58 -25.97
C LEU A 237 7.79 40.95 -24.67
N THR A 238 8.50 39.93 -24.16
CA THR A 238 8.30 39.47 -22.78
C THR A 238 8.72 40.58 -21.79
N ALA A 239 8.30 40.50 -20.53
CA ALA A 239 8.73 41.47 -19.51
C ALA A 239 10.26 41.52 -19.31
N ASN A 240 10.98 40.42 -19.57
CA ASN A 240 12.44 40.38 -19.51
C ASN A 240 13.06 41.03 -20.76
N ASP A 241 12.54 40.73 -21.95
CA ASP A 241 12.98 41.31 -23.22
C ASP A 241 12.69 42.82 -23.29
N GLU A 242 11.53 43.28 -22.79
CA GLU A 242 11.19 44.70 -22.62
C GLU A 242 12.24 45.39 -21.74
N LYS A 243 12.59 44.78 -20.58
CA LYS A 243 13.60 45.33 -19.68
C LYS A 243 15.01 45.31 -20.30
N LYS A 244 15.40 44.27 -21.03
CA LYS A 244 16.71 44.18 -21.72
C LYS A 244 16.84 45.31 -22.76
N MET A 245 15.85 45.46 -23.65
CA MET A 245 15.83 46.51 -24.67
C MET A 245 15.93 47.92 -24.07
N LEU A 246 15.15 48.20 -23.01
CA LEU A 246 15.17 49.50 -22.33
C LEU A 246 16.49 49.77 -21.60
N SER A 247 17.07 48.75 -20.94
CA SER A 247 18.33 48.86 -20.20
C SER A 247 19.53 49.05 -21.14
N GLU A 248 19.56 48.33 -22.27
CA GLU A 248 20.58 48.48 -23.31
C GLU A 248 20.53 49.89 -23.90
N THR A 249 19.34 50.35 -24.29
CA THR A 249 19.12 51.69 -24.83
C THR A 249 19.53 52.78 -23.85
N ALA A 250 19.16 52.66 -22.57
CA ALA A 250 19.58 53.59 -21.52
C ALA A 250 21.11 53.60 -21.31
N THR A 251 21.76 52.44 -21.42
CA THR A 251 23.23 52.32 -21.34
C THR A 251 23.92 53.00 -22.52
N ASN A 252 23.41 52.82 -23.74
CA ASN A 252 23.93 53.48 -24.94
C ASN A 252 23.80 55.02 -24.85
N ILE A 253 22.65 55.53 -24.36
CA ILE A 253 22.46 56.96 -24.08
C ILE A 253 23.44 57.43 -22.99
N ARG A 254 23.64 56.66 -21.92
CA ARG A 254 24.59 56.98 -20.83
C ARG A 254 26.02 57.13 -21.37
N MET A 255 26.49 56.18 -22.17
CA MET A 255 27.85 56.18 -22.74
C MET A 255 28.07 57.28 -23.80
N LYS A 256 27.02 57.68 -24.52
CA LYS A 256 27.05 58.85 -25.44
C LYS A 256 27.01 60.20 -24.71
N THR A 257 26.60 60.22 -23.44
CA THR A 257 26.39 61.46 -22.65
C THR A 257 27.56 61.80 -21.73
N PHE A 258 28.17 60.79 -21.10
CA PHE A 258 29.09 60.96 -19.99
C PHE A 258 30.52 60.60 -20.37
N ASP A 259 31.45 61.50 -20.05
CA ASP A 259 32.88 61.34 -20.34
C ASP A 259 33.54 60.29 -19.42
N ASP A 260 34.78 59.89 -19.73
CA ASP A 260 35.46 58.79 -19.04
C ASP A 260 35.81 59.07 -17.56
N SER A 261 35.61 60.30 -17.09
CA SER A 261 35.64 60.73 -15.69
C SER A 261 34.25 60.90 -15.06
N GLU A 262 33.18 61.05 -15.84
CA GLU A 262 31.83 61.37 -15.35
C GLU A 262 31.03 60.12 -14.95
N VAL A 263 30.38 60.15 -13.79
CA VAL A 263 29.60 59.04 -13.22
C VAL A 263 28.16 59.49 -12.98
N ALA A 264 27.22 58.88 -13.69
CA ALA A 264 25.79 59.16 -13.57
C ALA A 264 25.24 58.84 -12.17
N SER A 265 24.18 59.54 -11.77
CA SER A 265 23.46 59.24 -10.51
C SER A 265 22.58 57.98 -10.62
N PRO A 266 22.27 57.28 -9.52
CA PRO A 266 21.31 56.16 -9.52
C PRO A 266 19.93 56.50 -10.10
N ASP A 267 19.48 57.75 -9.90
CA ASP A 267 18.20 58.22 -10.46
C ASP A 267 18.26 58.42 -11.98
N THR A 268 19.43 58.74 -12.53
CA THR A 268 19.61 59.06 -13.96
C THR A 268 19.19 57.91 -14.87
N GLU A 269 19.61 56.68 -14.54
CA GLU A 269 19.31 55.51 -15.37
C GLU A 269 17.81 55.16 -15.31
N ASN A 270 17.21 55.26 -14.13
CA ASN A 270 15.77 55.08 -13.92
C ASN A 270 14.94 56.16 -14.66
N GLN A 271 15.40 57.41 -14.69
CA GLN A 271 14.74 58.49 -15.45
C GLN A 271 14.77 58.23 -16.96
N ILE A 272 15.93 57.84 -17.50
CA ILE A 272 16.06 57.49 -18.93
C ILE A 272 15.17 56.28 -19.27
N VAL A 273 15.22 55.20 -18.47
CA VAL A 273 14.40 54.00 -18.67
C VAL A 273 12.89 54.30 -18.62
N ASN A 274 12.43 55.17 -17.72
CA ASN A 274 11.01 55.56 -17.66
C ASN A 274 10.58 56.36 -18.90
N ILE A 275 11.38 57.33 -19.36
CA ILE A 275 11.05 58.11 -20.57
C ILE A 275 11.07 57.20 -21.81
N LEU A 276 12.06 56.30 -21.93
CA LEU A 276 12.09 55.28 -22.99
C LEU A 276 10.86 54.39 -22.95
N LYS A 277 10.43 53.93 -21.77
CA LYS A 277 9.24 53.08 -21.64
C LYS A 277 7.98 53.79 -22.16
N ASP A 278 7.77 55.06 -21.83
CA ASP A 278 6.62 55.85 -22.29
C ASP A 278 6.68 56.17 -23.80
N LEU A 279 7.88 56.24 -24.39
CA LEU A 279 8.06 56.41 -25.84
C LEU A 279 7.81 55.12 -26.62
N LEU A 280 8.37 54.00 -26.14
CA LEU A 280 8.55 52.74 -26.88
C LEU A 280 7.47 51.69 -26.60
N VAL A 281 6.96 51.60 -25.37
CA VAL A 281 5.99 50.58 -24.96
C VAL A 281 4.57 51.16 -25.07
N THR A 282 3.92 50.94 -26.21
CA THR A 282 2.63 51.59 -26.54
C THR A 282 1.47 51.13 -25.66
N SER A 283 1.53 49.90 -25.17
CA SER A 283 0.55 49.27 -24.29
C SER A 283 1.12 47.97 -23.71
N ARG A 284 0.41 47.36 -22.76
CA ARG A 284 0.71 46.02 -22.25
C ARG A 284 -0.53 45.13 -22.33
N THR A 285 -0.31 43.83 -22.52
CA THR A 285 -1.37 42.83 -22.72
C THR A 285 -0.97 41.49 -22.10
N THR A 286 -1.94 40.62 -21.84
CA THR A 286 -1.74 39.28 -21.26
C THR A 286 -2.24 38.21 -22.23
N ILE A 287 -1.42 37.21 -22.55
CA ILE A 287 -1.76 36.16 -23.56
C ILE A 287 -2.83 35.15 -23.08
N LYS A 288 -3.57 35.44 -22.01
CA LYS A 288 -4.56 34.52 -21.41
C LYS A 288 -5.81 34.35 -22.29
N GLU A 289 -6.05 35.25 -23.24
CA GLU A 289 -7.36 35.46 -23.89
C GLU A 289 -7.25 35.67 -25.43
N GLN A 290 -6.14 35.28 -26.07
CA GLN A 290 -5.79 35.69 -27.44
C GLN A 290 -5.50 34.52 -28.39
N THR A 291 -5.79 34.72 -29.68
CA THR A 291 -5.70 33.71 -30.75
C THR A 291 -4.28 33.35 -31.17
N ASP A 292 -4.08 32.15 -31.74
CA ASP A 292 -2.82 31.61 -32.27
C ASP A 292 -1.90 32.62 -32.98
N LYS A 293 -2.47 33.49 -33.84
CA LYS A 293 -1.76 34.53 -34.61
C LYS A 293 -0.99 35.54 -33.75
N MET A 294 -1.32 35.67 -32.46
CA MET A 294 -0.59 36.54 -31.54
C MET A 294 0.79 35.97 -31.22
N TRP A 295 0.93 34.65 -31.03
CA TRP A 295 2.19 33.98 -30.67
C TRP A 295 3.29 34.15 -31.73
N ASP A 296 2.89 34.29 -33.00
CA ASP A 296 3.79 34.58 -34.13
C ASP A 296 4.30 36.04 -34.15
N SER A 297 3.72 36.91 -33.33
CA SER A 297 4.07 38.33 -33.19
C SER A 297 4.72 38.66 -31.85
N VAL A 298 4.85 37.68 -30.96
CA VAL A 298 5.72 37.75 -29.79
C VAL A 298 7.15 37.39 -30.18
N VAL A 299 8.12 38.05 -29.59
CA VAL A 299 9.54 37.78 -29.82
C VAL A 299 9.97 36.60 -28.96
N TRP A 300 10.52 35.59 -29.62
CA TRP A 300 11.15 34.44 -29.00
C TRP A 300 12.63 34.42 -29.40
N ASN A 301 13.50 34.37 -28.39
CA ASN A 301 14.90 33.94 -28.50
C ASN A 301 14.91 32.41 -28.48
N ASP A 302 16.01 31.76 -28.87
CA ASP A 302 16.02 30.29 -29.00
C ASP A 302 15.92 29.58 -27.64
N ASP A 303 16.34 30.24 -26.56
CA ASP A 303 16.17 29.79 -25.16
C ASP A 303 14.74 30.00 -24.63
N ASN A 304 14.01 30.98 -25.20
CA ASN A 304 12.63 31.31 -24.80
C ASN A 304 11.64 30.34 -25.47
N TYR A 305 11.57 29.11 -24.95
CA TYR A 305 10.67 28.04 -25.41
C TYR A 305 9.23 28.50 -25.68
N ARG A 306 8.82 28.51 -26.97
CA ARG A 306 7.52 29.06 -27.41
C ARG A 306 6.35 28.38 -26.68
N PRO A 307 5.64 29.06 -25.75
CA PRO A 307 4.82 28.39 -24.74
C PRO A 307 3.62 27.61 -25.29
N ASP A 308 3.05 28.06 -26.40
CA ASP A 308 1.99 27.36 -27.14
C ASP A 308 2.49 26.07 -27.79
N LYS A 309 3.65 26.09 -28.46
CA LYS A 309 4.28 24.89 -29.05
C LYS A 309 4.71 23.91 -27.97
N THR A 310 5.31 24.42 -26.90
CA THR A 310 5.73 23.62 -25.74
C THR A 310 4.51 22.98 -25.06
N THR A 311 3.43 23.74 -24.86
CA THR A 311 2.14 23.22 -24.38
C THR A 311 1.59 22.13 -25.30
N LYS A 312 1.57 22.37 -26.61
CA LYS A 312 1.09 21.42 -27.61
C LYS A 312 1.88 20.11 -27.55
N ASN A 313 3.21 20.18 -27.55
CA ASN A 313 4.08 19.00 -27.45
C ASN A 313 3.83 18.21 -26.14
N LEU A 314 3.67 18.91 -25.01
CA LEU A 314 3.39 18.27 -23.72
C LEU A 314 1.99 17.62 -23.67
N ASN A 315 1.00 18.21 -24.35
CA ASN A 315 -0.33 17.60 -24.49
C ASN A 315 -0.32 16.42 -25.46
N GLU A 316 0.38 16.50 -26.60
CA GLU A 316 0.60 15.36 -27.52
C GLU A 316 1.33 14.19 -26.84
N ILE A 317 2.18 14.47 -25.84
CA ILE A 317 2.77 13.44 -24.96
C ILE A 317 1.72 12.89 -23.98
N ILE A 318 0.95 13.74 -23.29
CA ILE A 318 0.04 13.27 -22.25
C ILE A 318 -1.18 12.52 -22.79
N ASP A 319 -1.67 12.86 -23.97
CA ASP A 319 -2.77 12.15 -24.64
C ASP A 319 -2.39 10.71 -25.05
N LYS A 320 -1.09 10.43 -25.19
CA LYS A 320 -0.53 9.08 -25.45
C LYS A 320 -0.27 8.29 -24.17
N LEU A 321 -0.49 8.88 -22.99
CA LEU A 321 -0.30 8.22 -21.68
C LEU A 321 -1.61 7.65 -21.12
N ASP A 322 -1.48 6.60 -20.30
CA ASP A 322 -2.58 6.06 -19.51
C ASP A 322 -2.89 6.97 -18.32
N LYS A 323 -4.14 6.97 -17.84
CA LYS A 323 -4.63 7.89 -16.80
C LYS A 323 -3.81 7.89 -15.51
N GLU A 324 -3.18 6.77 -15.16
CA GLU A 324 -2.30 6.70 -13.97
C GLU A 324 -0.97 7.45 -14.22
N THR A 325 -0.37 7.27 -15.39
CA THR A 325 0.87 7.94 -15.79
C THR A 325 0.64 9.42 -16.12
N GLN A 326 -0.49 9.77 -16.75
CA GLN A 326 -0.94 11.16 -16.93
C GLN A 326 -0.99 11.89 -15.58
N LYS A 327 -1.68 11.30 -14.58
CA LYS A 327 -1.78 11.89 -13.24
C LYS A 327 -0.41 12.04 -12.57
N LYS A 328 0.47 11.03 -12.67
CA LYS A 328 1.83 11.12 -12.09
C LYS A 328 2.67 12.23 -12.74
N LEU A 329 2.55 12.43 -14.06
CA LEU A 329 3.25 13.50 -14.77
C LEU A 329 2.77 14.88 -14.31
N ALA A 330 1.46 15.10 -14.21
CA ALA A 330 0.87 16.32 -13.68
C ALA A 330 1.25 16.57 -12.20
N ASP A 331 1.18 15.53 -11.36
CA ASP A 331 1.61 15.55 -9.96
C ASP A 331 3.08 15.97 -9.82
N LEU A 332 3.99 15.46 -10.66
CA LEU A 332 5.42 15.80 -10.64
C LEU A 332 5.66 17.25 -11.08
N PHE A 333 5.02 17.68 -12.17
CA PHE A 333 5.15 19.03 -12.71
C PHE A 333 4.71 20.08 -11.68
N GLN A 334 3.60 19.82 -10.96
CA GLN A 334 3.11 20.65 -9.86
C GLN A 334 4.00 20.60 -8.61
N LYS A 335 4.40 19.40 -8.14
CA LYS A 335 5.19 19.26 -6.90
C LYS A 335 6.54 19.98 -6.98
N ALA A 336 7.11 20.11 -8.17
CA ALA A 336 8.33 20.86 -8.41
C ALA A 336 8.21 22.38 -8.16
N ASP A 337 7.01 22.98 -8.11
CA ASP A 337 6.85 24.42 -7.80
C ASP A 337 7.16 24.78 -6.34
N ASN A 338 7.10 23.83 -5.41
CA ASN A 338 7.38 24.07 -3.99
C ASN A 338 8.89 24.20 -3.63
N LYS A 339 9.81 23.93 -4.57
CA LYS A 339 11.26 24.15 -4.40
C LYS A 339 11.93 24.60 -5.71
N PRO A 340 12.08 25.92 -5.96
CA PRO A 340 12.90 26.40 -7.07
C PRO A 340 14.40 26.19 -6.82
N SER A 341 15.11 25.79 -7.87
CA SER A 341 16.58 25.62 -7.98
C SER A 341 17.27 24.57 -7.09
N ALA A 342 17.60 23.43 -7.70
CA ALA A 342 18.89 22.72 -7.55
C ALA A 342 19.06 21.58 -8.59
N ILE A 343 18.65 21.79 -9.85
CA ILE A 343 18.88 20.80 -10.93
C ILE A 343 20.07 21.28 -11.75
N LYS A 344 21.27 20.80 -11.40
CA LYS A 344 22.48 21.01 -12.21
C LYS A 344 22.75 19.73 -13.01
N PHE A 345 22.46 19.75 -14.31
CA PHE A 345 22.86 18.68 -15.23
C PHE A 345 24.36 18.82 -15.55
N THR A 346 25.24 18.33 -14.67
CA THR A 346 26.63 18.04 -15.00
C THR A 346 26.75 16.59 -15.41
N LEU A 347 26.78 16.34 -16.71
CA LEU A 347 27.02 15.02 -17.31
C LEU A 347 28.53 14.69 -17.32
N ASP A 348 29.17 14.73 -16.16
CA ASP A 348 30.57 14.35 -16.01
C ASP A 348 30.71 12.83 -16.08
N GLU A 349 30.88 12.29 -17.30
CA GLU A 349 31.36 10.94 -17.53
C GLU A 349 32.84 10.81 -17.10
N ASN A 350 33.12 10.82 -15.79
CA ASN A 350 34.11 9.95 -15.12
C ASN A 350 34.23 10.26 -13.61
N LYS A 351 34.30 9.19 -12.80
CA LYS A 351 35.01 9.07 -11.50
C LYS A 351 35.15 10.36 -10.64
N ASN A 352 34.41 10.43 -9.53
CA ASN A 352 34.88 9.87 -8.25
C ASN A 352 33.77 9.87 -7.16
N GLU A 353 33.98 9.15 -6.07
CA GLU A 353 33.10 9.18 -4.90
C GLU A 353 33.35 10.43 -4.03
N ASN A 354 32.36 11.32 -3.94
CA ASN A 354 31.99 12.10 -2.73
C ASN A 354 30.80 13.03 -3.03
N ARG A 355 29.56 12.50 -2.99
CA ARG A 355 28.35 13.31 -3.13
C ARG A 355 27.95 13.94 -1.80
N ILE A 356 27.90 15.27 -1.74
CA ILE A 356 27.23 15.98 -0.64
C ILE A 356 25.73 15.65 -0.69
N GLN A 357 25.24 15.03 0.38
CA GLN A 357 23.87 14.49 0.50
C GLN A 357 22.82 15.60 0.64
N HIS A 358 22.53 16.34 -0.44
CA HIS A 358 21.40 17.26 -0.46
C HIS A 358 20.07 16.49 -0.46
N ASN A 359 19.27 16.71 0.57
CA ASN A 359 18.09 15.91 0.90
C ASN A 359 16.90 16.20 -0.03
N TYR A 360 16.91 15.54 -1.19
CA TYR A 360 15.79 15.41 -2.14
C TYR A 360 15.36 13.94 -2.22
N ASP A 361 14.06 13.69 -2.36
CA ASP A 361 13.50 12.34 -2.42
C ASP A 361 14.00 11.59 -3.67
N ALA A 362 14.82 10.54 -3.46
CA ALA A 362 15.26 9.64 -4.53
C ALA A 362 14.09 8.95 -5.27
N ASN A 363 12.92 8.87 -4.63
CA ASN A 363 11.66 8.44 -5.25
C ASN A 363 11.17 9.38 -6.37
N SER A 364 11.50 10.68 -6.35
CA SER A 364 11.05 11.61 -7.39
C SER A 364 11.81 11.40 -8.70
N TRP A 365 13.11 11.16 -8.62
CA TRP A 365 13.96 10.93 -9.79
C TRP A 365 13.72 9.55 -10.41
N THR A 366 13.56 8.51 -9.60
CA THR A 366 13.18 7.17 -10.12
C THR A 366 11.77 7.12 -10.70
N GLN A 367 10.86 8.01 -10.28
CA GLN A 367 9.56 8.19 -10.94
C GLN A 367 9.67 8.95 -12.27
N LEU A 368 10.49 10.01 -12.35
CA LEU A 368 10.83 10.66 -13.62
C LEU A 368 11.43 9.65 -14.60
N ASP A 369 12.48 8.93 -14.22
CA ASP A 369 13.15 7.91 -15.04
C ASP A 369 12.15 6.88 -15.63
N LYS A 370 11.21 6.42 -14.80
CA LYS A 370 10.17 5.46 -15.18
C LYS A 370 9.09 6.06 -16.09
N ILE A 371 8.81 7.36 -15.97
CA ILE A 371 7.85 8.08 -16.81
C ILE A 371 8.51 8.45 -18.15
N SER A 372 9.73 8.97 -18.16
CA SER A 372 10.52 9.25 -19.36
C SER A 372 10.71 8.00 -20.23
N SER A 373 11.03 6.85 -19.62
CA SER A 373 11.12 5.57 -20.33
C SER A 373 9.76 5.04 -20.81
N THR A 374 8.67 5.26 -20.07
CA THR A 374 7.30 4.93 -20.53
C THR A 374 6.87 5.82 -21.70
N ILE A 375 7.22 7.11 -21.69
CA ILE A 375 6.97 8.06 -22.78
C ILE A 375 7.76 7.65 -24.03
N ALA A 376 9.07 7.42 -23.89
CA ALA A 376 9.93 7.00 -25.00
C ALA A 376 9.46 5.67 -25.62
N GLY A 377 9.14 4.67 -24.79
CA GLY A 377 8.65 3.36 -25.23
C GLY A 377 7.28 3.40 -25.93
N LYS A 378 6.41 4.38 -25.61
CA LYS A 378 5.14 4.58 -26.33
C LYS A 378 5.32 5.39 -27.62
N LEU A 379 6.19 6.40 -27.63
CA LEU A 379 6.52 7.18 -28.83
C LEU A 379 7.26 6.37 -29.89
N ALA A 380 8.04 5.35 -29.50
CA ALA A 380 8.73 4.45 -30.43
C ALA A 380 7.79 3.57 -31.29
N ASN A 381 6.51 3.45 -30.92
CA ASN A 381 5.52 2.66 -31.67
C ASN A 381 4.76 3.48 -32.74
N ASP A 382 4.98 4.80 -32.83
CA ASP A 382 4.46 5.62 -33.93
C ASP A 382 5.34 5.45 -35.18
N SER A 383 4.78 4.87 -36.24
CA SER A 383 5.55 4.35 -37.40
C SER A 383 6.27 5.43 -38.24
N ASP A 384 5.99 6.71 -38.01
CA ASP A 384 6.53 7.84 -38.79
C ASP A 384 7.78 8.48 -38.13
N SER A 385 8.23 8.00 -36.97
CA SER A 385 9.27 8.66 -36.14
C SER A 385 10.55 7.83 -35.90
N SER A 386 10.88 6.89 -36.78
CA SER A 386 12.01 5.94 -36.65
C SER A 386 13.39 6.60 -36.38
N ARG A 387 13.60 7.88 -36.74
CA ARG A 387 14.86 8.62 -36.52
C ARG A 387 15.01 9.34 -35.16
N ARG A 388 14.08 9.21 -34.21
CA ARG A 388 14.08 9.99 -32.94
C ARG A 388 14.25 9.19 -31.64
N VAL A 389 14.34 7.86 -31.71
CA VAL A 389 14.09 7.01 -30.53
C VAL A 389 15.19 7.08 -29.46
N GLU A 390 16.47 7.10 -29.84
CA GLU A 390 17.58 7.12 -28.86
C GLU A 390 17.79 8.49 -28.19
N THR A 391 17.29 9.58 -28.79
CA THR A 391 17.43 10.94 -28.26
C THR A 391 16.30 11.34 -27.28
N LEU A 392 15.35 10.45 -26.98
CA LEU A 392 14.07 10.86 -26.38
C LEU A 392 14.07 11.05 -24.85
N LYS A 393 14.91 10.34 -24.08
CA LYS A 393 14.84 10.39 -22.60
C LYS A 393 15.26 11.76 -22.06
N GLU A 394 16.48 12.20 -22.38
CA GLU A 394 17.01 13.49 -21.91
C GLU A 394 16.17 14.66 -22.42
N ASN A 395 15.72 14.61 -23.68
CA ASN A 395 14.87 15.65 -24.26
C ASN A 395 13.51 15.80 -23.56
N VAL A 396 12.90 14.73 -23.04
CA VAL A 396 11.64 14.83 -22.28
C VAL A 396 11.88 15.47 -20.91
N GLU A 397 12.95 15.10 -20.20
CA GLU A 397 13.26 15.67 -18.89
C GLU A 397 13.71 17.14 -19.00
N LYS A 398 14.53 17.45 -20.01
CA LYS A 398 14.92 18.81 -20.39
C LYS A 398 13.68 19.67 -20.72
N LEU A 399 12.80 19.18 -21.60
CA LEU A 399 11.54 19.85 -21.95
C LEU A 399 10.66 20.11 -20.72
N LEU A 400 10.54 19.15 -19.79
CA LEU A 400 9.73 19.31 -18.57
C LEU A 400 10.34 20.32 -17.58
N VAL A 401 11.67 20.41 -17.49
CA VAL A 401 12.35 21.39 -16.64
C VAL A 401 12.25 22.81 -17.23
N GLU A 402 12.51 22.98 -18.52
CA GLU A 402 12.62 24.29 -19.17
C GLU A 402 11.24 24.90 -19.48
N SER A 403 10.26 24.07 -19.89
CA SER A 403 8.87 24.50 -20.10
C SER A 403 8.23 25.11 -18.84
N LYS A 404 8.67 24.69 -17.66
CA LYS A 404 8.09 25.04 -16.37
C LYS A 404 8.05 26.54 -16.08
N ASN A 405 8.94 27.32 -16.66
CA ASN A 405 8.93 28.79 -16.53
C ASN A 405 7.72 29.43 -17.25
N HIS A 406 7.19 28.79 -18.30
CA HIS A 406 6.21 29.37 -19.22
C HIS A 406 4.94 28.53 -19.42
N VAL A 407 4.86 27.33 -18.86
CA VAL A 407 3.72 26.39 -18.94
C VAL A 407 3.27 26.00 -17.53
N GLN A 408 1.97 25.77 -17.36
CA GLN A 408 1.32 25.29 -16.13
C GLN A 408 0.33 24.16 -16.45
N TRP A 409 -0.05 23.39 -15.43
CA TRP A 409 -1.18 22.46 -15.49
C TRP A 409 -2.46 23.20 -15.06
N ASP A 410 -3.53 23.16 -15.86
CA ASP A 410 -4.81 23.83 -15.51
C ASP A 410 -5.76 22.97 -14.65
N GLY A 411 -5.54 21.65 -14.63
CA GLY A 411 -6.40 20.66 -14.00
C GLY A 411 -6.67 19.47 -14.93
N GLU A 412 -6.80 19.74 -16.23
CA GLU A 412 -7.12 18.77 -17.29
C GLU A 412 -5.95 18.59 -18.27
N LYS A 413 -5.18 19.64 -18.54
CA LYS A 413 -4.10 19.68 -19.54
C LYS A 413 -3.00 20.68 -19.18
N PHE A 414 -1.93 20.69 -19.98
CA PHE A 414 -0.99 21.81 -19.97
C PHE A 414 -1.57 23.03 -20.70
N VAL A 415 -1.29 24.22 -20.20
CA VAL A 415 -1.58 25.52 -20.81
C VAL A 415 -0.44 26.51 -20.58
N PRO A 416 -0.26 27.54 -21.44
CA PRO A 416 0.70 28.60 -21.17
C PRO A 416 0.39 29.35 -19.86
N LYS A 417 1.44 29.68 -19.09
CA LYS A 417 1.33 30.56 -17.92
C LYS A 417 0.91 31.98 -18.38
N PRO A 418 -0.04 32.65 -17.71
CA PRO A 418 -0.40 34.03 -18.04
C PRO A 418 0.81 34.96 -17.90
N MET A 419 1.31 35.46 -19.03
CA MET A 419 2.46 36.37 -19.08
C MET A 419 2.06 37.74 -19.62
N GLN A 420 2.64 38.78 -19.01
CA GLN A 420 2.53 40.16 -19.48
C GLN A 420 3.53 40.40 -20.61
N LEU A 421 3.04 41.02 -21.69
CA LEU A 421 3.86 41.43 -22.82
C LEU A 421 3.80 42.95 -23.01
N GLY A 422 4.95 43.55 -23.33
CA GLY A 422 5.05 44.93 -23.79
C GLY A 422 4.81 45.01 -25.30
N LYS A 423 3.83 45.81 -25.73
CA LYS A 423 3.54 46.04 -27.15
C LYS A 423 4.45 47.13 -27.68
N ILE A 424 5.29 46.79 -28.65
CA ILE A 424 6.23 47.71 -29.30
C ILE A 424 5.74 47.97 -30.72
N ASN A 425 5.69 49.25 -31.12
CA ASN A 425 5.38 49.65 -32.49
C ASN A 425 6.69 49.89 -33.25
N LEU A 426 6.94 49.09 -34.29
CA LEU A 426 8.15 49.16 -35.11
C LEU A 426 8.11 50.27 -36.16
N VAL A 427 6.93 50.76 -36.55
CA VAL A 427 6.80 51.89 -37.49
C VAL A 427 7.48 53.14 -36.91
N LYS A 428 7.32 53.39 -35.60
CA LYS A 428 8.00 54.45 -34.85
C LYS A 428 9.53 54.43 -34.93
N PHE A 429 10.13 53.29 -35.29
CA PHE A 429 11.58 53.16 -35.46
C PHE A 429 12.05 53.27 -36.90
N ARG A 430 11.16 53.01 -37.88
CA ARG A 430 11.44 53.08 -39.31
C ARG A 430 11.27 54.50 -39.85
N ASP A 431 10.23 55.20 -39.37
CA ASP A 431 10.01 56.61 -39.67
C ASP A 431 10.58 57.50 -38.56
N SER A 432 11.77 58.06 -38.80
CA SER A 432 12.42 59.01 -37.90
C SER A 432 11.67 60.34 -37.73
N GLN A 433 10.72 60.68 -38.61
CA GLN A 433 9.86 61.86 -38.44
C GLN A 433 8.74 61.63 -37.43
N SER A 434 8.34 60.36 -37.21
CA SER A 434 7.35 59.99 -36.20
C SER A 434 7.91 59.93 -34.77
N PHE A 435 9.24 59.83 -34.62
CA PHE A 435 9.90 59.82 -33.33
C PHE A 435 10.19 61.24 -32.85
N GLN A 436 9.55 61.65 -31.76
CA GLN A 436 9.84 62.95 -31.15
C GLN A 436 10.92 62.82 -30.08
N ASP A 437 12.07 63.45 -30.32
CA ASP A 437 13.16 63.56 -29.35
C ASP A 437 12.70 64.05 -27.97
N ARG A 438 13.38 63.56 -26.92
CA ARG A 438 13.15 63.97 -25.54
C ARG A 438 14.44 64.43 -24.87
N ASN A 439 14.47 65.70 -24.48
CA ASN A 439 15.52 66.26 -23.65
C ASN A 439 15.30 65.86 -22.18
N VAL A 440 16.35 65.34 -21.53
CA VAL A 440 16.34 64.98 -20.11
C VAL A 440 17.57 65.57 -19.40
N GLY A 441 17.32 66.22 -18.26
CA GLY A 441 18.37 66.77 -17.39
C GLY A 441 18.88 65.68 -16.45
N VAL A 442 20.12 65.22 -16.67
CA VAL A 442 20.69 64.05 -16.01
C VAL A 442 21.78 64.44 -15.02
N ARG A 443 21.73 63.84 -13.82
CA ARG A 443 22.68 64.16 -12.74
C ARG A 443 23.90 63.26 -12.78
N TYR A 444 25.06 63.82 -12.44
CA TYR A 444 26.33 63.11 -12.42
C TYR A 444 27.32 63.72 -11.41
N THR A 445 28.39 63.01 -11.10
CA THR A 445 29.56 63.50 -10.37
C THR A 445 30.82 63.15 -11.16
N ASN A 446 31.89 63.92 -11.01
CA ASN A 446 33.20 63.49 -11.52
C ASN A 446 33.82 62.49 -10.56
N ALA A 447 34.44 61.45 -11.10
CA ALA A 447 35.43 60.64 -10.39
C ALA A 447 36.78 61.35 -10.44
N GLU A 448 37.50 61.32 -9.33
CA GLU A 448 38.75 62.07 -9.16
C GLU A 448 39.98 61.19 -9.45
N LEU A 449 39.82 59.85 -9.43
CA LEU A 449 40.74 58.85 -10.00
C LEU A 449 39.95 57.74 -10.68
N SER A 450 40.59 57.05 -11.62
CA SER A 450 40.10 55.81 -12.24
C SER A 450 41.25 54.83 -12.37
N ALA A 451 40.99 53.54 -12.16
CA ALA A 451 41.92 52.44 -12.43
C ALA A 451 41.19 51.31 -13.17
N PRO A 452 41.81 50.66 -14.17
CA PRO A 452 41.28 49.41 -14.71
C PRO A 452 41.30 48.33 -13.61
N ILE A 453 40.37 47.38 -13.67
CA ILE A 453 40.55 46.13 -12.92
C ILE A 453 41.76 45.41 -13.49
N LYS A 454 42.71 45.06 -12.63
CA LYS A 454 43.94 44.37 -13.00
C LYS A 454 43.79 42.87 -12.76
N LEU A 455 44.35 42.05 -13.65
CA LEU A 455 44.51 40.61 -13.47
C LEU A 455 46.00 40.32 -13.31
N MET A 456 46.38 39.58 -12.28
CA MET A 456 47.77 39.13 -12.13
C MET A 456 47.96 37.84 -12.93
N GLU A 457 48.33 37.99 -14.20
CA GLU A 457 48.75 36.88 -15.07
C GLU A 457 50.05 36.31 -14.51
N HIS A 458 49.92 35.18 -13.81
CA HIS A 458 50.97 34.54 -13.02
C HIS A 458 51.50 35.40 -11.86
N ALA A 459 51.29 34.91 -10.63
CA ALA A 459 52.17 35.31 -9.55
C ALA A 459 53.55 34.69 -9.82
N GLU A 460 54.47 35.45 -10.38
CA GLU A 460 55.88 35.04 -10.49
C GLU A 460 56.48 34.94 -9.08
N LEU A 461 56.44 33.72 -8.54
CA LEU A 461 56.99 33.37 -7.23
C LEU A 461 58.51 33.59 -7.26
N THR A 462 59.00 34.61 -6.56
CA THR A 462 60.43 34.88 -6.43
C THR A 462 61.10 33.69 -5.72
N VAL A 463 61.89 32.93 -6.48
CA VAL A 463 62.11 31.49 -6.30
C VAL A 463 62.89 31.09 -5.03
N THR A 464 63.41 32.02 -4.22
CA THR A 464 64.22 31.68 -3.03
C THR A 464 63.38 31.35 -1.80
N ASP A 465 62.57 32.31 -1.33
CA ASP A 465 61.97 32.21 0.01
C ASP A 465 60.61 31.52 -0.02
N GLU A 466 59.81 31.77 -1.06
CA GLU A 466 58.56 31.04 -1.29
C GLU A 466 58.84 29.57 -1.63
N TRP A 467 59.98 29.21 -2.24
CA TRP A 467 60.40 27.80 -2.41
C TRP A 467 60.78 27.14 -1.08
N ASN A 468 61.50 27.81 -0.19
CA ASN A 468 61.83 27.24 1.11
C ASN A 468 60.57 27.03 1.98
N ASN A 469 59.61 27.97 1.92
CA ASN A 469 58.30 27.84 2.54
C ASN A 469 57.49 26.68 1.91
N LEU A 470 57.40 26.61 0.57
CA LEU A 470 56.74 25.52 -0.16
C LEU A 470 57.41 24.17 0.09
N LYS A 471 58.73 24.11 0.32
CA LYS A 471 59.46 22.87 0.63
C LYS A 471 59.11 22.32 2.00
N GLU A 472 58.99 23.16 3.03
CA GLU A 472 58.52 22.71 4.35
C GLU A 472 57.00 22.45 4.36
N GLN A 473 56.18 23.22 3.61
CA GLN A 473 54.76 22.89 3.41
C GLN A 473 54.57 21.56 2.65
N LEU A 474 55.41 21.27 1.66
CA LEU A 474 55.43 19.99 0.93
C LEU A 474 55.85 18.85 1.85
N LYS A 475 56.85 19.04 2.70
CA LYS A 475 57.29 18.07 3.72
C LYS A 475 56.22 17.84 4.77
N GLU A 476 55.51 18.88 5.23
CA GLU A 476 54.31 18.74 6.05
C GLU A 476 53.20 17.97 5.32
N ALA A 477 52.95 18.28 4.04
CA ALA A 477 51.96 17.58 3.23
C ALA A 477 52.32 16.10 3.04
N VAL A 478 53.61 15.78 2.84
CA VAL A 478 54.13 14.40 2.80
C VAL A 478 53.95 13.72 4.15
N MET A 479 54.32 14.31 5.28
CA MET A 479 54.08 13.72 6.60
C MET A 479 52.57 13.53 6.89
N LYS A 480 51.72 14.44 6.43
CA LYS A 480 50.25 14.32 6.50
C LYS A 480 49.74 13.19 5.60
N LEU A 481 50.30 13.02 4.39
CA LEU A 481 49.99 11.91 3.47
C LEU A 481 50.48 10.56 4.01
N GLU A 482 51.67 10.48 4.59
CA GLU A 482 52.18 9.28 5.26
C GLU A 482 51.30 8.90 6.45
N LYS A 483 50.90 9.87 7.29
CA LYS A 483 49.95 9.66 8.39
C LYS A 483 48.59 9.16 7.88
N MET A 484 48.01 9.81 6.87
CA MET A 484 46.75 9.37 6.26
C MET A 484 46.87 8.00 5.59
N ASN A 485 48.01 7.67 4.98
CA ASN A 485 48.26 6.35 4.38
C ASN A 485 48.41 5.25 5.46
N ASN A 486 49.02 5.56 6.60
CA ASN A 486 49.10 4.66 7.75
C ASN A 486 47.71 4.46 8.39
N GLU A 487 46.92 5.52 8.52
CA GLU A 487 45.52 5.48 8.99
C GLU A 487 44.63 4.69 8.02
N LEU A 488 44.76 4.90 6.71
CA LEU A 488 44.07 4.14 5.68
C LEU A 488 44.48 2.65 5.68
N THR A 489 45.76 2.37 5.92
CA THR A 489 46.28 0.99 6.08
C THR A 489 45.73 0.33 7.35
N GLN A 490 45.57 1.08 8.44
CA GLN A 490 44.90 0.62 9.65
C GLN A 490 43.42 0.32 9.39
N VAL A 491 42.67 1.27 8.81
CA VAL A 491 41.25 1.09 8.46
C VAL A 491 41.04 -0.09 7.51
N LYS A 492 41.93 -0.27 6.52
CA LYS A 492 41.92 -1.44 5.63
C LYS A 492 42.10 -2.75 6.40
N ARG A 493 43.04 -2.82 7.36
CA ARG A 493 43.26 -4.01 8.19
C ARG A 493 42.06 -4.28 9.11
N ASP A 494 41.53 -3.24 9.75
CA ASP A 494 40.37 -3.35 10.64
C ASP A 494 39.11 -3.78 9.88
N PHE A 495 38.97 -3.37 8.62
CA PHE A 495 37.90 -3.82 7.72
C PHE A 495 38.09 -5.29 7.31
N THR A 496 39.31 -5.71 6.91
CA THR A 496 39.62 -7.12 6.64
C THR A 496 39.31 -8.01 7.84
N ASN A 497 39.77 -7.63 9.04
CA ASN A 497 39.54 -8.40 10.27
C ASN A 497 38.03 -8.52 10.59
N LYS A 498 37.25 -7.46 10.37
CA LYS A 498 35.78 -7.49 10.53
C LYS A 498 35.10 -8.39 9.49
N LEU A 499 35.58 -8.36 8.24
CA LEU A 499 35.06 -9.21 7.16
C LEU A 499 35.36 -10.70 7.43
N GLU A 500 36.56 -11.01 7.93
CA GLU A 500 36.98 -12.36 8.32
C GLU A 500 36.13 -12.89 9.49
N ALA A 501 36.00 -12.13 10.58
CA ALA A 501 35.11 -12.48 11.70
C ALA A 501 33.65 -12.65 11.26
N THR A 502 33.16 -11.82 10.33
CA THR A 502 31.80 -11.96 9.76
C THR A 502 31.68 -13.25 8.94
N SER A 503 32.73 -13.62 8.20
CA SER A 503 32.80 -14.89 7.44
C SER A 503 32.79 -16.10 8.38
N GLU A 504 33.51 -16.07 9.51
CA GLU A 504 33.49 -17.14 10.51
C GLU A 504 32.10 -17.31 11.16
N VAL A 505 31.47 -16.20 11.53
CA VAL A 505 30.10 -16.20 12.09
C VAL A 505 29.08 -16.72 11.05
N LEU A 506 29.21 -16.32 9.79
CA LEU A 506 28.35 -16.81 8.70
C LEU A 506 28.55 -18.32 8.47
N ASN A 507 29.80 -18.79 8.37
CA ASN A 507 30.11 -20.21 8.22
C ASN A 507 29.61 -21.05 9.40
N THR A 508 29.70 -20.53 10.62
CA THR A 508 29.17 -21.19 11.84
C THR A 508 27.65 -21.24 11.81
N THR A 509 26.99 -20.15 11.38
CA THR A 509 25.53 -20.09 11.21
C THR A 509 25.05 -21.09 10.17
N VAL A 510 25.71 -21.18 9.01
CA VAL A 510 25.39 -22.15 7.95
C VAL A 510 25.57 -23.59 8.45
N LYS A 511 26.65 -23.92 9.17
CA LYS A 511 26.83 -25.25 9.79
C LYS A 511 25.70 -25.60 10.76
N ASN A 512 25.26 -24.65 11.58
CA ASN A 512 24.15 -24.84 12.52
C ASN A 512 22.80 -25.04 11.80
N LEU A 513 22.54 -24.29 10.73
CA LEU A 513 21.35 -24.47 9.90
C LEU A 513 21.33 -25.83 9.19
N VAL A 514 22.46 -26.28 8.64
CA VAL A 514 22.60 -27.61 8.04
C VAL A 514 22.35 -28.72 9.06
N LYS A 515 22.91 -28.61 10.27
CA LYS A 515 22.64 -29.54 11.38
C LYS A 515 21.15 -29.56 11.75
N THR A 516 20.54 -28.40 11.96
CA THR A 516 19.11 -28.28 12.32
C THR A 516 18.20 -28.88 11.24
N ASN A 517 18.55 -28.69 9.97
CA ASN A 517 17.83 -29.30 8.84
C ASN A 517 17.98 -30.84 8.82
N ALA A 518 19.15 -31.38 9.16
CA ALA A 518 19.33 -32.83 9.28
C ALA A 518 18.53 -33.42 10.46
N GLU A 519 18.46 -32.72 11.59
CA GLU A 519 17.64 -33.09 12.76
C GLU A 519 16.15 -33.06 12.42
N LEU A 520 15.67 -31.99 11.75
CA LEU A 520 14.29 -31.86 11.28
C LEU A 520 13.88 -32.96 10.28
N ASN A 521 14.77 -33.32 9.35
CA ASN A 521 14.48 -34.42 8.41
C ASN A 521 14.44 -35.79 9.09
N ASN A 522 15.24 -36.01 10.14
CA ASN A 522 15.14 -37.23 10.95
C ASN A 522 13.85 -37.28 11.77
N ALA A 523 13.44 -36.15 12.38
CA ALA A 523 12.16 -36.06 13.09
C ALA A 523 10.96 -36.28 12.14
N LYS A 524 11.00 -35.71 10.93
CA LYS A 524 10.00 -35.95 9.88
C LYS A 524 9.90 -37.44 9.51
N ARG A 525 11.04 -38.13 9.40
CA ARG A 525 11.10 -39.57 9.11
C ARG A 525 10.50 -40.40 10.24
N ASP A 526 10.94 -40.19 11.48
CA ASP A 526 10.37 -40.85 12.67
C ASP A 526 8.84 -40.67 12.80
N LEU A 527 8.33 -39.46 12.54
CA LEU A 527 6.89 -39.20 12.51
C LEU A 527 6.17 -39.92 11.34
N THR A 528 6.83 -40.09 10.20
CA THR A 528 6.29 -40.84 9.05
C THR A 528 6.24 -42.34 9.37
N ASP A 529 7.31 -42.89 9.92
CA ASP A 529 7.44 -44.30 10.31
C ASP A 529 6.38 -44.65 11.39
N LYS A 530 6.17 -43.75 12.37
CA LYS A 530 5.11 -43.89 13.40
C LYS A 530 3.71 -43.81 12.81
N LEU A 531 3.44 -42.88 11.88
CA LEU A 531 2.13 -42.73 11.25
C LEU A 531 1.74 -43.98 10.45
N GLU A 532 2.67 -44.54 9.68
CA GLU A 532 2.41 -45.77 8.91
C GLU A 532 2.29 -47.00 9.84
N GLY A 533 3.02 -47.03 10.96
CA GLY A 533 2.80 -48.01 12.04
C GLY A 533 1.38 -47.96 12.61
N THR A 534 0.91 -46.78 13.02
CA THR A 534 -0.46 -46.56 13.51
C THR A 534 -1.52 -46.91 12.46
N ARG A 535 -1.26 -46.61 11.18
CA ARG A 535 -2.13 -47.01 10.07
C ARG A 535 -2.23 -48.54 9.92
N GLY A 536 -1.10 -49.23 10.02
CA GLY A 536 -1.05 -50.69 9.99
C GLY A 536 -1.79 -51.35 11.15
N GLU A 537 -1.77 -50.74 12.34
CA GLU A 537 -2.59 -51.19 13.49
C GLU A 537 -4.09 -50.93 13.26
N LEU A 538 -4.46 -49.76 12.75
CA LEU A 538 -5.85 -49.42 12.46
C LEU A 538 -6.49 -50.38 11.44
N GLU A 539 -5.77 -50.74 10.37
CA GLU A 539 -6.25 -51.72 9.38
C GLU A 539 -6.35 -53.15 9.96
N LYS A 540 -5.47 -53.56 10.89
CA LYS A 540 -5.64 -54.80 11.65
C LYS A 540 -6.91 -54.76 12.50
N THR A 541 -7.11 -53.70 13.30
CA THR A 541 -8.30 -53.53 14.15
C THR A 541 -9.60 -53.55 13.34
N LYS A 542 -9.62 -52.83 12.20
CA LYS A 542 -10.72 -52.84 11.23
C LYS A 542 -11.00 -54.25 10.68
N THR A 543 -9.97 -55.04 10.39
CA THR A 543 -10.10 -56.43 9.93
C THR A 543 -10.67 -57.35 11.01
N GLU A 544 -10.22 -57.23 12.27
CA GLU A 544 -10.79 -58.00 13.38
C GLU A 544 -12.24 -57.59 13.67
N LEU A 545 -12.58 -56.29 13.64
CA LEU A 545 -13.97 -55.83 13.76
C LEU A 545 -14.88 -56.40 12.65
N GLN A 546 -14.38 -56.54 11.42
CA GLN A 546 -15.11 -57.20 10.33
C GLN A 546 -15.33 -58.70 10.60
N LYS A 547 -14.31 -59.42 11.10
CA LYS A 547 -14.45 -60.83 11.52
C LYS A 547 -15.46 -60.97 12.67
N THR A 548 -15.37 -60.12 13.70
CA THR A 548 -16.31 -60.10 14.84
C THR A 548 -17.73 -59.84 14.37
N ARG A 549 -17.96 -58.87 13.48
CA ARG A 549 -19.27 -58.59 12.88
C ARG A 549 -19.83 -59.79 12.10
N ALA A 550 -18.99 -60.47 11.31
CA ALA A 550 -19.39 -61.66 10.57
C ALA A 550 -19.72 -62.85 11.51
N GLY A 551 -19.00 -62.98 12.63
CA GLY A 551 -19.32 -63.92 13.70
C GLY A 551 -20.66 -63.63 14.36
N LEU A 552 -20.90 -62.38 14.78
CA LEU A 552 -22.17 -61.95 15.36
C LEU A 552 -23.35 -62.18 14.40
N THR A 553 -23.20 -61.86 13.12
CA THR A 553 -24.25 -62.09 12.10
C THR A 553 -24.64 -63.57 12.05
N LYS A 554 -23.65 -64.49 11.94
CA LYS A 554 -23.91 -65.93 11.96
C LYS A 554 -24.59 -66.41 13.24
N THR A 555 -24.25 -65.84 14.39
CA THR A 555 -24.91 -66.16 15.66
C THR A 555 -26.37 -65.67 15.68
N VAL A 556 -26.64 -64.47 15.19
CA VAL A 556 -28.02 -63.94 15.05
C VAL A 556 -28.84 -64.80 14.09
N ASP A 557 -28.30 -65.17 12.93
CA ASP A 557 -28.97 -66.05 11.96
C ASP A 557 -29.31 -67.42 12.57
N ASN A 558 -28.40 -67.98 13.36
CA ASN A 558 -28.60 -69.26 14.04
C ASN A 558 -29.61 -69.17 15.20
N LEU A 559 -29.62 -68.06 15.94
CA LEU A 559 -30.63 -67.82 16.99
C LEU A 559 -32.01 -67.60 16.39
N SER A 560 -32.12 -66.84 15.29
CA SER A 560 -33.37 -66.66 14.53
C SER A 560 -33.93 -68.00 14.03
N LYS A 561 -33.09 -68.85 13.41
CA LYS A 561 -33.49 -70.20 12.99
C LYS A 561 -33.98 -71.07 14.16
N LYS A 562 -33.32 -71.00 15.32
CA LYS A 562 -33.76 -71.72 16.53
C LYS A 562 -35.09 -71.19 17.07
N LEU A 563 -35.26 -69.88 17.15
CA LEU A 563 -36.50 -69.25 17.60
C LEU A 563 -37.69 -69.69 16.73
N ASN A 564 -37.57 -69.58 15.41
CA ASN A 564 -38.61 -69.99 14.46
C ASN A 564 -38.95 -71.50 14.57
N ALA A 565 -37.96 -72.35 14.90
CA ALA A 565 -38.19 -73.77 15.15
C ALA A 565 -38.97 -73.99 16.46
N THR A 566 -38.59 -73.33 17.55
CA THR A 566 -39.30 -73.40 18.84
C THR A 566 -40.72 -72.82 18.75
N GLU A 567 -40.94 -71.75 17.97
CA GLU A 567 -42.28 -71.22 17.68
C GLU A 567 -43.16 -72.26 16.96
N LYS A 568 -42.61 -73.01 16.00
CA LYS A 568 -43.31 -74.11 15.33
C LYS A 568 -43.63 -75.26 16.29
N GLU A 569 -42.66 -75.69 17.10
CA GLU A 569 -42.87 -76.74 18.11
C GLU A 569 -43.93 -76.35 19.15
N LEU A 570 -43.96 -75.07 19.56
CA LEU A 570 -44.97 -74.51 20.44
C LEU A 570 -46.36 -74.48 19.76
N ALA A 571 -46.44 -74.12 18.48
CA ALA A 571 -47.69 -74.14 17.72
C ALA A 571 -48.26 -75.56 17.57
N GLU A 572 -47.43 -76.55 17.21
CA GLU A 572 -47.83 -77.96 17.18
C GLU A 572 -48.27 -78.46 18.55
N THR A 573 -47.58 -78.07 19.62
CA THR A 573 -47.90 -78.46 20.99
C THR A 573 -49.21 -77.83 21.46
N LYS A 574 -49.50 -76.58 21.06
CA LYS A 574 -50.79 -75.92 21.29
C LYS A 574 -51.94 -76.65 20.59
N ILE A 575 -51.72 -77.18 19.38
CA ILE A 575 -52.69 -78.04 18.67
C ILE A 575 -52.88 -79.37 19.42
N ARG A 576 -51.79 -80.03 19.84
CA ARG A 576 -51.87 -81.28 20.63
C ARG A 576 -52.66 -81.09 21.93
N VAL A 577 -52.42 -80.01 22.68
CA VAL A 577 -53.17 -79.68 23.91
C VAL A 577 -54.65 -79.39 23.61
N ALA A 578 -54.98 -78.70 22.51
CA ALA A 578 -56.37 -78.46 22.12
C ALA A 578 -57.11 -79.78 21.82
N ASN A 579 -56.48 -80.71 21.11
CA ASN A 579 -57.06 -82.03 20.80
C ASN A 579 -57.29 -82.87 22.08
N VAL A 580 -56.30 -82.92 22.99
CA VAL A 580 -56.47 -83.60 24.29
C VAL A 580 -57.60 -82.97 25.11
N SER A 581 -57.78 -81.64 25.04
CA SER A 581 -58.89 -80.96 25.70
C SER A 581 -60.27 -81.35 25.12
N THR A 582 -60.39 -81.53 23.80
CA THR A 582 -61.64 -81.99 23.17
C THR A 582 -61.90 -83.48 23.45
N GLU A 583 -60.88 -84.34 23.43
CA GLU A 583 -60.98 -85.76 23.83
C GLU A 583 -61.40 -85.93 25.29
N PHE A 584 -60.82 -85.16 26.20
CA PHE A 584 -61.18 -85.18 27.62
C PHE A 584 -62.63 -84.71 27.83
N LYS A 585 -63.08 -83.69 27.10
CA LYS A 585 -64.47 -83.23 27.11
C LYS A 585 -65.45 -84.30 26.58
N MET A 586 -65.11 -85.00 25.51
CA MET A 586 -65.91 -86.13 25.00
C MET A 586 -65.96 -87.29 25.99
N ASN A 587 -64.85 -87.64 26.63
CA ASN A 587 -64.83 -88.70 27.66
C ASN A 587 -65.64 -88.31 28.90
N ILE A 588 -65.62 -87.05 29.35
CA ILE A 588 -66.51 -86.56 30.42
C ILE A 588 -67.99 -86.73 30.02
N GLN A 589 -68.36 -86.38 28.79
CA GLN A 589 -69.73 -86.55 28.30
C GLN A 589 -70.14 -88.02 28.22
N ARG A 590 -69.26 -88.90 27.73
CA ARG A 590 -69.48 -90.35 27.68
C ARG A 590 -69.66 -90.96 29.07
N VAL A 591 -68.72 -90.72 29.99
CA VAL A 591 -68.79 -91.24 31.37
C VAL A 591 -70.01 -90.67 32.11
N SER A 592 -70.36 -89.40 31.90
CA SER A 592 -71.59 -88.82 32.47
C SER A 592 -72.87 -89.44 31.91
N HIS A 593 -72.86 -89.99 30.69
CA HIS A 593 -73.99 -90.73 30.13
C HIS A 593 -74.03 -92.16 30.69
N GLU A 594 -72.89 -92.86 30.70
CA GLU A 594 -72.74 -94.22 31.26
C GLU A 594 -73.18 -94.27 32.74
N ILE A 595 -72.78 -93.29 33.56
CA ILE A 595 -73.22 -93.16 34.96
C ILE A 595 -74.74 -92.97 35.06
N LYS A 596 -75.35 -92.15 34.19
CA LYS A 596 -76.82 -91.93 34.20
C LYS A 596 -77.60 -93.18 33.79
N VAL A 597 -77.08 -93.98 32.86
CA VAL A 597 -77.68 -95.26 32.48
C VAL A 597 -77.56 -96.27 33.63
N ALA A 598 -76.40 -96.35 34.27
CA ALA A 598 -76.20 -97.20 35.45
C ALA A 598 -77.10 -96.79 36.63
N GLU A 599 -77.22 -95.48 36.92
CA GLU A 599 -78.12 -94.94 37.93
C GLU A 599 -79.59 -95.27 37.64
N GLY A 600 -80.00 -95.16 36.37
CA GLY A 600 -81.34 -95.53 35.90
C GLY A 600 -81.65 -97.02 36.09
N ASN A 601 -80.72 -97.89 35.74
CA ASN A 601 -80.85 -99.33 35.92
C ASN A 601 -80.92 -99.70 37.41
N VAL A 602 -79.98 -99.20 38.23
CA VAL A 602 -80.00 -99.45 39.68
C VAL A 602 -81.29 -98.95 40.33
N LYS A 603 -81.84 -97.80 39.91
CA LYS A 603 -83.14 -97.30 40.39
C LYS A 603 -84.32 -98.18 39.95
N LYS A 604 -84.27 -98.79 38.78
CA LYS A 604 -85.27 -99.76 38.31
C LYS A 604 -85.19 -101.04 39.14
N ASP A 605 -84.02 -101.64 39.25
CA ASP A 605 -83.81 -102.93 39.91
C ASP A 605 -84.11 -102.84 41.42
N LEU A 606 -83.77 -101.72 42.07
CA LEU A 606 -84.13 -101.44 43.46
C LEU A 606 -85.64 -101.29 43.66
N ARG A 607 -86.35 -100.71 42.68
CA ARG A 607 -87.82 -100.57 42.72
C ARG A 607 -88.52 -101.90 42.50
N GLU A 608 -88.03 -102.73 41.59
CA GLU A 608 -88.54 -104.08 41.36
C GLU A 608 -88.32 -104.95 42.61
N THR A 609 -87.11 -104.95 43.18
CA THR A 609 -86.80 -105.60 44.47
C THR A 609 -87.71 -105.10 45.61
N SER A 610 -88.02 -103.80 45.65
CA SER A 610 -88.92 -103.22 46.66
C SER A 610 -90.37 -103.70 46.48
N ASN A 611 -90.87 -103.82 45.24
CA ASN A 611 -92.21 -104.34 44.97
C ASN A 611 -92.33 -105.83 45.32
N ASP A 612 -91.29 -106.61 45.03
CA ASP A 612 -91.21 -108.03 45.37
C ASP A 612 -91.15 -108.24 46.88
N LEU A 613 -90.37 -107.44 47.60
CA LEU A 613 -90.30 -107.47 49.06
C LEU A 613 -91.63 -107.07 49.72
N GLU A 614 -92.32 -106.04 49.21
CA GLU A 614 -93.65 -105.68 49.70
C GLU A 614 -94.66 -106.81 49.45
N THR A 615 -94.57 -107.46 48.28
CA THR A 615 -95.44 -108.59 47.92
C THR A 615 -95.16 -109.83 48.78
N ALA A 616 -93.89 -110.17 49.02
CA ALA A 616 -93.50 -111.21 49.96
C ALA A 616 -93.98 -110.91 51.39
N THR A 617 -93.96 -109.64 51.81
CA THR A 617 -94.46 -109.20 53.12
C THR A 617 -95.98 -109.38 53.24
N ARG A 618 -96.76 -109.02 52.19
CA ARG A 618 -98.21 -109.26 52.15
C ARG A 618 -98.54 -110.76 52.17
N ASN A 619 -97.81 -111.58 51.40
CA ASN A 619 -97.98 -113.03 51.38
C ASN A 619 -97.70 -113.64 52.76
N LEU A 620 -96.60 -113.27 53.40
CA LEU A 620 -96.23 -113.73 54.75
C LEU A 620 -97.31 -113.37 55.79
N ALA A 621 -97.88 -112.16 55.71
CA ALA A 621 -98.99 -111.75 56.58
C ALA A 621 -100.27 -112.59 56.35
N SER A 622 -100.58 -112.96 55.10
CA SER A 622 -101.67 -113.90 54.79
C SER A 622 -101.42 -115.27 55.42
N THR A 623 -100.24 -115.85 55.19
CA THR A 623 -99.86 -117.15 55.75
C THR A 623 -99.86 -117.14 57.27
N MET A 624 -99.46 -116.03 57.91
CA MET A 624 -99.51 -115.87 59.37
C MET A 624 -100.96 -115.81 59.91
N THR A 625 -101.88 -115.24 59.13
CA THR A 625 -103.32 -115.18 59.44
C THR A 625 -104.00 -116.54 59.25
N GLU A 626 -103.67 -117.25 58.17
CA GLU A 626 -104.09 -118.64 57.91
C GLU A 626 -103.54 -119.59 59.00
N LEU A 627 -102.28 -119.43 59.39
CA LEU A 627 -101.65 -120.21 60.46
C LEU A 627 -102.34 -119.95 61.80
N SER A 628 -102.61 -118.69 62.17
CA SER A 628 -103.35 -118.35 63.40
C SER A 628 -104.77 -118.95 63.41
N SER A 629 -105.45 -118.92 62.26
CA SER A 629 -106.76 -119.57 62.08
C SER A 629 -106.65 -121.10 62.23
N THR A 630 -105.60 -121.70 61.68
CA THR A 630 -105.32 -123.15 61.77
C THR A 630 -104.97 -123.56 63.20
N THR A 631 -104.15 -122.80 63.92
CA THR A 631 -103.86 -123.02 65.36
C THR A 631 -105.14 -122.96 66.19
N SER A 632 -106.04 -122.02 65.88
CA SER A 632 -107.35 -121.91 66.54
C SER A 632 -108.25 -123.11 66.25
N ALA A 633 -108.27 -123.60 65.00
CA ALA A 633 -109.01 -124.81 64.62
C ALA A 633 -108.44 -126.08 65.28
N VAL A 634 -107.11 -126.22 65.35
CA VAL A 634 -106.44 -127.33 66.03
C VAL A 634 -106.75 -127.32 67.53
N ALA A 635 -106.66 -126.17 68.21
CA ALA A 635 -107.02 -126.07 69.63
C ALA A 635 -108.48 -126.46 69.90
N ASN A 636 -109.40 -126.09 69.00
CA ASN A 636 -110.81 -126.47 69.09
C ASN A 636 -111.02 -127.98 68.87
N LEU A 637 -110.32 -128.58 67.89
CA LEU A 637 -110.34 -130.04 67.65
C LEU A 637 -109.75 -130.82 68.84
N THR A 638 -108.64 -130.37 69.42
CA THR A 638 -108.06 -131.00 70.63
C THR A 638 -109.04 -130.99 71.80
N LYS A 639 -109.79 -129.90 71.98
CA LYS A 639 -110.86 -129.84 72.98
C LYS A 639 -111.97 -130.84 72.69
N MET A 640 -112.54 -130.80 71.47
CA MET A 640 -113.62 -131.72 71.05
C MET A 640 -113.24 -133.20 71.15
N LEU A 641 -111.96 -133.54 70.94
CA LEU A 641 -111.49 -134.93 71.05
C LEU A 641 -111.43 -135.41 72.50
N ASN A 642 -110.97 -134.56 73.42
CA ASN A 642 -110.94 -134.86 74.85
C ASN A 642 -112.36 -134.98 75.42
N ASP A 643 -113.22 -134.00 75.12
CA ASP A 643 -114.63 -133.99 75.57
C ASP A 643 -115.39 -135.26 75.12
N ARG A 644 -115.12 -135.74 73.90
CA ARG A 644 -115.83 -136.89 73.30
C ARG A 644 -115.32 -138.28 73.72
N THR A 645 -114.13 -138.38 74.33
CA THR A 645 -113.49 -139.67 74.63
C THR A 645 -113.88 -140.21 76.02
N SER A 646 -114.58 -139.44 76.85
CA SER A 646 -114.88 -139.77 78.25
C SER A 646 -116.25 -140.40 78.54
N GLU A 647 -117.11 -140.65 77.54
CA GLU A 647 -118.58 -140.72 77.79
C GLU A 647 -119.37 -141.93 77.20
N ILE A 648 -118.76 -142.96 76.59
CA ILE A 648 -119.53 -144.10 76.01
C ILE A 648 -119.01 -145.48 76.47
N ILE A 649 -119.95 -146.39 76.75
CA ILE A 649 -119.78 -147.67 77.47
C ILE A 649 -120.50 -148.82 76.72
N ASP A 650 -119.94 -150.04 76.86
CA ASP A 650 -120.48 -151.38 76.55
C ASP A 650 -120.85 -151.75 75.09
N ILE A 651 -120.03 -152.64 74.50
CA ILE A 651 -120.46 -153.66 73.53
C ILE A 651 -119.65 -154.94 73.79
N GLY A 652 -120.28 -155.98 74.35
CA GLY A 652 -119.60 -157.25 74.66
C GLY A 652 -120.44 -158.53 74.57
N GLN A 653 -120.69 -159.06 73.36
CA GLN A 653 -120.96 -160.50 73.16
C GLN A 653 -120.73 -160.95 71.71
N MET A 654 -120.61 -162.27 71.50
CA MET A 654 -120.17 -162.91 70.25
C MET A 654 -121.26 -163.83 69.68
N PRO A 655 -121.64 -163.73 68.39
CA PRO A 655 -122.75 -164.53 67.84
C PRO A 655 -122.40 -165.99 67.57
N THR A 656 -123.39 -166.88 67.69
CA THR A 656 -123.21 -168.34 67.62
C THR A 656 -124.14 -169.04 66.62
N SER A 657 -124.93 -168.31 65.81
CA SER A 657 -125.79 -168.89 64.77
C SER A 657 -125.59 -168.27 63.38
N CYS A 658 -125.93 -169.03 62.33
CA CYS A 658 -125.91 -168.54 60.95
C CYS A 658 -126.96 -167.45 60.66
N PHE A 659 -127.94 -167.22 61.55
CA PHE A 659 -128.93 -166.15 61.39
C PHE A 659 -128.37 -164.78 61.82
N ASP A 660 -127.48 -164.77 62.82
CA ASP A 660 -126.92 -163.53 63.38
C ASP A 660 -125.96 -162.83 62.42
N LEU A 661 -125.22 -163.60 61.61
CA LEU A 661 -124.37 -163.07 60.53
C LEU A 661 -125.17 -162.22 59.53
N GLN A 662 -126.46 -162.50 59.35
CA GLN A 662 -127.33 -161.75 58.45
C GLN A 662 -127.68 -160.35 58.98
N ARG A 663 -127.46 -160.09 60.29
CA ARG A 663 -127.66 -158.77 60.92
C ARG A 663 -126.42 -157.87 60.87
N MET A 664 -125.24 -158.41 60.51
CA MET A 664 -124.00 -157.65 60.33
C MET A 664 -123.83 -157.03 58.93
N GLY A 665 -124.94 -156.68 58.26
CA GLY A 665 -124.95 -155.76 57.11
C GLY A 665 -124.32 -156.22 55.78
N HIS A 666 -123.67 -157.38 55.71
CA HIS A 666 -122.98 -157.83 54.50
C HIS A 666 -123.93 -158.19 53.34
N LYS A 667 -123.96 -157.35 52.30
CA LYS A 667 -124.27 -157.73 50.92
C LYS A 667 -123.33 -156.99 49.95
N LEU A 668 -122.80 -157.72 48.96
CA LEU A 668 -121.94 -157.24 47.86
C LEU A 668 -120.58 -156.68 48.33
N SER A 669 -119.50 -157.47 48.51
CA SER A 669 -118.70 -158.28 47.54
C SER A 669 -117.47 -157.52 47.00
N GLY A 670 -116.22 -157.93 47.23
CA GLY A 670 -115.69 -158.98 48.11
C GLY A 670 -114.51 -159.75 47.51
N PHE A 671 -113.45 -159.96 48.30
CA PHE A 671 -112.40 -160.96 48.04
C PHE A 671 -111.80 -161.37 49.40
N PHE A 672 -111.78 -162.67 49.68
CA PHE A 672 -111.20 -163.23 50.90
C PHE A 672 -110.42 -164.51 50.57
N SER A 673 -109.26 -164.71 51.19
CA SER A 673 -108.80 -166.04 51.61
C SER A 673 -107.69 -165.96 52.63
N VAL A 674 -107.71 -166.91 53.56
CA VAL A 674 -106.67 -167.19 54.54
C VAL A 674 -105.92 -168.47 54.12
N LYS A 675 -104.82 -168.79 54.79
CA LYS A 675 -103.76 -169.72 54.36
C LYS A 675 -104.18 -171.19 54.13
N GLY A 676 -103.69 -171.78 53.04
CA GLY A 676 -103.72 -173.22 52.72
C GLY A 676 -102.38 -173.70 52.12
N SER A 677 -102.15 -175.02 51.99
CA SER A 677 -100.77 -175.59 52.03
C SER A 677 -100.33 -176.53 50.87
N LYS A 678 -100.94 -176.50 49.67
CA LYS A 678 -100.59 -177.43 48.56
C LYS A 678 -100.52 -176.78 47.15
N LYS A 679 -99.74 -175.70 46.95
CA LYS A 679 -99.67 -174.91 45.67
C LYS A 679 -101.04 -174.25 45.34
N MET A 680 -101.23 -173.32 44.38
CA MET A 680 -100.44 -172.20 43.81
C MET A 680 -101.49 -171.08 43.48
N GLU A 681 -101.44 -170.06 42.61
CA GLU A 681 -100.57 -169.54 41.52
C GLU A 681 -100.77 -167.99 41.43
N MET A 682 -100.72 -167.37 40.23
CA MET A 682 -101.13 -165.96 39.96
C MET A 682 -102.17 -165.89 38.83
N THR A 683 -102.90 -164.77 38.68
CA THR A 683 -103.28 -164.04 37.41
C THR A 683 -104.45 -163.04 37.65
N ASN A 684 -104.99 -162.32 36.65
CA ASN A 684 -104.49 -161.06 36.03
C ASN A 684 -105.66 -160.30 35.29
N LYS A 685 -105.44 -159.01 34.91
CA LYS A 685 -106.14 -158.15 33.92
C LYS A 685 -107.41 -157.31 34.24
N ASN A 686 -107.22 -155.99 34.16
CA ASN A 686 -107.88 -154.95 33.30
C ASN A 686 -109.39 -154.58 33.37
N GLY A 687 -109.64 -153.25 33.22
CA GLY A 687 -110.88 -152.61 32.73
C GLY A 687 -111.87 -152.16 33.83
N SER A 688 -112.67 -151.09 33.69
CA SER A 688 -112.86 -150.04 32.64
C SER A 688 -113.90 -149.00 33.16
N ASP A 689 -114.08 -147.75 32.69
CA ASP A 689 -113.55 -147.06 31.50
C ASP A 689 -113.38 -145.50 31.66
N THR A 690 -114.19 -144.67 30.99
CA THR A 690 -114.03 -143.21 30.69
C THR A 690 -115.42 -142.48 30.70
N PRO A 691 -115.72 -141.24 30.19
CA PRO A 691 -114.89 -140.23 29.47
C PRO A 691 -115.13 -138.70 29.75
N THR A 692 -114.23 -137.87 29.18
CA THR A 692 -114.38 -136.42 28.79
C THR A 692 -114.73 -135.38 29.88
N SER A 693 -114.21 -134.14 29.90
CA SER A 693 -113.14 -133.39 29.19
C SER A 693 -112.81 -132.12 30.07
N ASN A 694 -112.04 -131.07 29.77
CA ASN A 694 -111.30 -130.48 28.62
C ASN A 694 -110.26 -129.48 29.24
N GLN A 695 -109.44 -128.59 28.62
CA GLN A 695 -109.23 -128.14 27.23
C GLN A 695 -107.74 -127.75 26.97
N HIS A 696 -107.42 -126.46 26.72
CA HIS A 696 -106.13 -125.88 26.25
C HIS A 696 -106.15 -124.33 26.43
N PRO A 697 -105.11 -123.51 26.09
CA PRO A 697 -103.78 -123.78 25.48
C PRO A 697 -102.59 -123.14 26.26
N SER A 698 -101.34 -122.97 25.78
CA SER A 698 -100.34 -123.79 25.03
C SER A 698 -99.09 -122.92 24.69
N ILE A 699 -98.00 -123.51 24.14
CA ILE A 699 -96.87 -122.87 23.39
C ILE A 699 -95.77 -122.17 24.24
N SER A 700 -94.46 -122.10 23.89
CA SER A 700 -93.46 -123.07 23.33
C SER A 700 -92.05 -122.41 23.26
N MET A 701 -90.96 -123.20 23.08
CA MET A 701 -89.67 -122.83 22.42
C MET A 701 -88.77 -121.73 23.08
N SER A 702 -87.45 -121.63 22.83
CA SER A 702 -86.41 -122.56 22.29
C SER A 702 -84.98 -121.98 22.45
N SER A 703 -83.96 -122.86 22.56
CA SER A 703 -82.57 -122.75 22.04
C SER A 703 -81.71 -121.48 22.29
N GLY A 704 -80.52 -121.62 22.92
CA GLY A 704 -79.48 -120.57 23.01
C GLY A 704 -78.07 -121.17 23.20
N VAL A 705 -77.05 -120.73 22.43
CA VAL A 705 -75.84 -121.54 22.15
C VAL A 705 -74.57 -120.71 21.77
N ILE A 706 -73.37 -121.17 22.23
CA ILE A 706 -71.97 -120.93 21.74
C ILE A 706 -71.17 -119.62 22.09
N TYR A 707 -69.85 -119.84 22.30
CA TYR A 707 -68.58 -119.04 22.27
C TYR A 707 -68.56 -117.63 21.57
N TYR A 708 -67.55 -116.73 21.67
CA TYR A 708 -66.07 -116.90 21.61
C TYR A 708 -65.26 -115.62 22.03
N SER A 709 -64.10 -115.82 22.69
CA SER A 709 -62.78 -115.10 22.67
C SER A 709 -62.54 -113.57 22.49
N ASN A 710 -61.42 -113.16 23.12
CA ASN A 710 -60.32 -112.25 22.67
C ASN A 710 -60.40 -110.71 22.85
N SER A 711 -59.29 -110.19 23.40
CA SER A 711 -58.51 -108.96 23.09
C SER A 711 -59.22 -107.59 23.01
N VAL A 712 -58.57 -106.46 23.34
CA VAL A 712 -57.13 -106.15 23.57
C VAL A 712 -56.93 -105.51 24.94
#